data_AF-A0A7C4L1G4-F1
#
_entry.id   AF-A0A7C4L1G4-F1
#
_cell.length_a   1.000
_cell.length_b   1.000
_cell.length_c   1.000
_cell.angle_alpha   90.00
_cell.angle_beta   90.00
_cell.angle_gamma   90.00
#
_symmetry.space_group_name_H-M   'P 1'
#
loop_
_entity.id
_entity.type
_entity.pdbx_description
1 polymer ?
#
loop_
_entity_poly.entity_id
_entity_poly.type
_entity_poly.pdbx_seq_one_letter_code
_entity_poly.pdbx_strand_id
1 'polypeptide(L)'
;MKFSKFFRCIFLLLACIIPFGMSTQSATAYTGQVRFDHLTVEDGLSQSSVRAIVQDAQGFLWFGTEEGLNRYDGFGFEIFKHDPQNPNSLQSNVITSLYVDRAGDLWIGTSRGLDRYRINENAFDHYPLVEIGQDGLWGSTIEAVLQDENDHLWVATQAGGLNRLNPANGEILHFIPVENDPKSLFSRDIYDLVPDGTGGLWLATDGGLSHYDPTSGYFTHYRYNRFNPFSLSDNRCRSLFVDHEGYLWVGTERGGLNRLISASGRFERYQNDPEDAATLVSNQVFDILQDSSDILWVATREGISLLTPGSSQFSHLRKDRNDPASLNNNVVTALFQDRGGVMWVGTFGGGVNRYAAYANKFQRYIQRPGDLSSLSDSTVFAISQTPDGTLWIGTLSGGLNRLERESGRMRYYYHLTTQPQSIASNDIRALFTDHKGTLWIGTANAGVDQFDPLTSTFLHFQIDPQNPNLSAQYAITTFFEDSQQQLWVGTRGYGFHRFQPESRSFAHYNLPSENNSAQLVRAIREDEDGNFWIATYDGVFVFDPRREQFLQHYRAEGSQSNSLSSNTILSIYVQDQDTVWFGTWSGGLNRLDRRTGILTVFTEKDGLANDTVYAILPDSDGNLWLSTNRGLSRFEPASGRFRNFDVSDGLTSNEFNAGAAYVSPQGEFFLGSVNGLISFFPSQVQDNPIPPPVIIRSFSLYNQIERKNLPDGDSILLSYRDTFIGFEFAALDFTAPHKNQFAYKLEGFDSDWNYLGNRNFVTFTNLRGGDYTLRVKAANNDGVWNEEGIAIHLRVTPPFYTRGWFILLSGAGVLGLVYAGYRLRLHRVESQKRALEQLVLERTHEIERRRQVAEGLREIIAILNTNQSLQESLDYIIHQALQLVHARHALIFYHPPGQPPQEMAGELPPNLQAYAPLVEETLKGQITWIEDIHQYRQKHPEKEIFPGDQGALLAIPLSSGDHVDGGLILTFVQAGALPDEDYKTALTLADQAALAIGNANLRQQAEELAKISERSRIARDLHDAVTQTLFASTLIADVLPRLWQRNPQEGLRRLDELRLLSRGALAEMRSLLVELRPGSLLEADLSELIQQLCDAFTSRTRLQINCGIQSVAKQPADVQIAFYRIAQEALNNIARHAHAQRVKVTLEIEEGSLTLTICDDGKGFDRDNVPPAHFGLEIMRERAQSIHASLKVESKPSEGTCIRLTYQHPQKTL
;
A
#
# COMPACT_ATOMS: atom_id res chain seq x y z
N MET A 1 -31.92 44.52 73.35
CA MET A 1 -32.19 43.68 72.16
C MET A 1 -31.60 44.36 70.93
N LYS A 2 -30.30 44.55 70.71
CA LYS A 2 -29.05 43.87 71.06
C LYS A 2 -28.73 42.59 70.24
N PHE A 3 -27.78 42.82 69.34
CA PHE A 3 -26.59 42.00 69.02
C PHE A 3 -26.65 40.92 67.94
N SER A 4 -27.79 40.28 67.61
CA SER A 4 -27.80 39.28 66.53
C SER A 4 -28.03 39.84 65.12
N LYS A 5 -28.75 40.96 64.98
CA LYS A 5 -29.07 41.54 63.66
C LYS A 5 -27.92 42.35 63.04
N PHE A 6 -27.05 42.95 63.86
CA PHE A 6 -25.95 43.80 63.37
C PHE A 6 -24.82 42.95 62.74
N PHE A 7 -24.50 41.79 63.33
CA PHE A 7 -23.51 40.86 62.74
C PHE A 7 -24.03 40.19 61.47
N ARG A 8 -25.34 39.89 61.36
CA ARG A 8 -25.92 39.36 60.13
C ARG A 8 -25.86 40.34 58.96
N CYS A 9 -26.08 41.64 59.19
CA CYS A 9 -25.96 42.64 58.13
C CYS A 9 -24.51 42.88 57.70
N ILE A 10 -23.53 42.83 58.62
CA ILE A 10 -22.11 42.95 58.26
C ILE A 10 -21.58 41.70 57.54
N PHE A 11 -22.04 40.50 57.91
CA PHE A 11 -21.66 39.28 57.19
C PHE A 11 -22.28 39.22 55.78
N LEU A 12 -23.50 39.73 55.61
CA LEU A 12 -24.14 39.87 54.29
C LEU A 12 -23.51 40.98 53.42
N LEU A 13 -23.02 42.06 54.01
CA LEU A 13 -22.30 43.11 53.27
C LEU A 13 -20.85 42.73 52.91
N LEU A 14 -20.16 41.96 53.75
CA LEU A 14 -18.83 41.43 53.42
C LEU A 14 -18.90 40.26 52.42
N ALA A 15 -19.98 39.49 52.39
CA ALA A 15 -20.22 38.48 51.35
C ALA A 15 -20.55 39.09 49.97
N CYS A 16 -20.94 40.37 49.89
CA CYS A 16 -21.18 41.07 48.64
C CYS A 16 -19.98 41.89 48.12
N ILE A 17 -18.83 41.92 48.83
CA ILE A 17 -17.64 42.71 48.45
C ILE A 17 -16.39 41.83 48.23
N ILE A 18 -16.52 40.51 48.28
CA ILE A 18 -15.48 39.66 47.69
C ILE A 18 -15.77 39.65 46.18
N PRO A 19 -14.92 40.25 45.32
CA PRO A 19 -14.95 39.87 43.93
C PRO A 19 -14.60 38.38 43.95
N PHE A 20 -15.58 37.52 43.71
CA PHE A 20 -15.30 36.27 43.04
C PHE A 20 -14.67 36.72 41.73
N GLY A 21 -13.35 36.87 41.74
CA GLY A 21 -12.52 36.65 40.59
C GLY A 21 -12.75 35.19 40.23
N MET A 22 -13.91 34.91 39.62
CA MET A 22 -13.92 34.01 38.50
C MET A 22 -12.90 34.64 37.57
N SER A 23 -11.67 34.14 37.65
CA SER A 23 -10.88 33.98 36.45
C SER A 23 -11.86 33.37 35.47
N THR A 24 -12.43 34.20 34.61
CA THR A 24 -12.80 33.77 33.28
C THR A 24 -11.52 33.15 32.78
N GLN A 25 -11.36 31.84 32.98
CA GLN A 25 -10.69 31.04 31.98
C GLN A 25 -11.42 31.47 30.73
N SER A 26 -10.81 32.38 29.98
CA SER A 26 -11.09 32.49 28.57
C SER A 26 -10.99 31.06 28.11
N ALA A 27 -12.14 30.41 27.95
CA ALA A 27 -12.22 29.22 27.15
C ALA A 27 -11.84 29.75 25.78
N THR A 28 -10.53 29.81 25.50
CA THR A 28 -10.01 29.73 24.16
C THR A 28 -10.50 28.39 23.70
N ALA A 29 -11.72 28.36 23.18
CA ALA A 29 -12.27 27.24 22.48
C ALA A 29 -11.19 26.87 21.48
N TYR A 30 -10.65 25.66 21.63
CA TYR A 30 -9.69 25.09 20.72
C TYR A 30 -10.45 24.85 19.42
N THR A 31 -10.70 25.90 18.64
CA THR A 31 -11.16 25.77 17.27
C THR A 31 -9.91 25.39 16.49
N GLY A 32 -9.55 24.11 16.56
CA GLY A 32 -8.54 23.54 15.66
C GLY A 32 -8.86 24.02 14.24
N GLN A 33 -7.84 24.42 13.50
CA GLN A 33 -8.01 25.01 12.18
C GLN A 33 -8.83 24.07 11.29
N VAL A 34 -10.05 24.47 10.90
CA VAL A 34 -10.92 23.66 10.04
C VAL A 34 -10.22 23.45 8.70
N ARG A 35 -10.08 22.19 8.31
CA ARG A 35 -9.36 21.78 7.12
C ARG A 35 -10.27 21.00 6.19
N PHE A 36 -10.37 21.46 4.95
CA PHE A 36 -11.17 20.82 3.92
C PHE A 36 -10.31 19.98 2.98
N ASP A 37 -10.77 18.77 2.73
CA ASP A 37 -10.45 18.05 1.50
C ASP A 37 -11.47 18.45 0.43
N HIS A 38 -11.08 18.40 -0.85
CA HIS A 38 -11.92 18.87 -1.95
C HIS A 38 -12.27 17.72 -2.89
N LEU A 39 -13.55 17.57 -3.23
CA LEU A 39 -14.02 16.71 -4.31
C LEU A 39 -14.55 17.59 -5.44
N THR A 40 -13.94 17.46 -6.60
CA THR A 40 -14.16 18.31 -7.77
C THR A 40 -14.53 17.47 -9.00
N VAL A 41 -14.66 18.11 -10.16
CA VAL A 41 -14.91 17.42 -11.44
C VAL A 41 -13.78 16.43 -11.78
N GLU A 42 -12.54 16.74 -11.40
CA GLU A 42 -11.39 15.84 -11.62
C GLU A 42 -11.49 14.55 -10.79
N ASP A 43 -12.23 14.58 -9.68
CA ASP A 43 -12.48 13.43 -8.82
C ASP A 43 -13.71 12.60 -9.28
N GLY A 44 -14.39 13.04 -10.35
CA GLY A 44 -15.54 12.36 -10.96
C GLY A 44 -16.90 13.00 -10.69
N LEU A 45 -16.97 14.13 -9.97
CA LEU A 45 -18.21 14.89 -9.80
C LEU A 45 -18.70 15.42 -11.16
N SER A 46 -20.00 15.31 -11.45
CA SER A 46 -20.53 15.68 -12.78
C SER A 46 -20.37 17.17 -13.13
N GLN A 47 -20.48 18.06 -12.14
CA GLN A 47 -20.33 19.51 -12.29
C GLN A 47 -20.08 20.19 -10.92
N SER A 48 -19.41 21.34 -10.92
CA SER A 48 -18.87 21.99 -9.72
C SER A 48 -19.85 22.86 -8.92
N SER A 49 -21.11 23.01 -9.33
CA SER A 49 -22.17 23.71 -8.60
C SER A 49 -23.04 22.68 -7.87
N VAL A 50 -22.81 22.52 -6.58
CA VAL A 50 -23.52 21.55 -5.74
C VAL A 50 -24.62 22.26 -4.97
N ARG A 51 -25.88 21.89 -5.20
CA ARG A 51 -27.06 22.58 -4.65
C ARG A 51 -27.72 21.86 -3.49
N ALA A 52 -27.60 20.55 -3.42
CA ALA A 52 -28.24 19.74 -2.39
C ALA A 52 -27.36 18.53 -2.07
N ILE A 53 -27.37 18.12 -0.81
CA ILE A 53 -26.59 16.98 -0.31
C ILE A 53 -27.48 16.20 0.65
N VAL A 54 -27.58 14.88 0.47
CA VAL A 54 -28.27 13.98 1.41
C VAL A 54 -27.51 12.64 1.52
N GLN A 55 -27.80 11.88 2.57
CA GLN A 55 -27.31 10.51 2.73
C GLN A 55 -28.48 9.53 2.77
N ASP A 56 -28.42 8.46 1.97
CA ASP A 56 -29.48 7.45 1.94
C ASP A 56 -29.42 6.46 3.12
N ALA A 57 -30.41 5.57 3.20
CA ALA A 57 -30.49 4.55 4.24
C ALA A 57 -29.28 3.60 4.25
N GLN A 58 -28.74 3.27 3.07
CA GLN A 58 -27.60 2.36 2.90
C GLN A 58 -26.28 3.02 3.32
N GLY A 59 -26.20 4.36 3.25
CA GLY A 59 -25.08 5.17 3.68
C GLY A 59 -24.40 5.94 2.55
N PHE A 60 -24.87 5.83 1.30
CA PHE A 60 -24.28 6.59 0.19
C PHE A 60 -24.62 8.07 0.30
N LEU A 61 -23.69 8.91 -0.13
CA LEU A 61 -23.94 10.34 -0.27
C LEU A 61 -24.44 10.66 -1.66
N TRP A 62 -25.38 11.58 -1.73
CA TRP A 62 -26.01 12.03 -2.95
C TRP A 62 -25.84 13.54 -3.09
N PHE A 63 -25.32 13.97 -4.24
CA PHE A 63 -25.08 15.37 -4.56
C PHE A 63 -25.89 15.79 -5.78
N GLY A 64 -26.78 16.76 -5.58
CA GLY A 64 -27.53 17.40 -6.65
C GLY A 64 -26.71 18.52 -7.27
N THR A 65 -26.51 18.49 -8.59
CA THR A 65 -25.73 19.50 -9.33
C THR A 65 -26.55 20.12 -10.45
N GLU A 66 -25.97 21.10 -11.15
CA GLU A 66 -26.58 21.66 -12.36
C GLU A 66 -26.52 20.69 -13.57
N GLU A 67 -25.71 19.64 -13.50
CA GLU A 67 -25.53 18.64 -14.57
C GLU A 67 -25.65 17.19 -14.07
N GLY A 68 -26.70 16.93 -13.30
CA GLY A 68 -27.13 15.59 -12.88
C GLY A 68 -27.02 15.32 -11.39
N LEU A 69 -27.46 14.13 -11.02
CA LEU A 69 -27.40 13.59 -9.67
C LEU A 69 -26.17 12.68 -9.53
N ASN A 70 -25.43 12.82 -8.43
CA ASN A 70 -24.19 12.07 -8.20
C ASN A 70 -24.32 11.24 -6.93
N ARG A 71 -24.12 9.93 -7.02
CA ARG A 71 -23.97 9.05 -5.86
C ARG A 71 -22.49 8.83 -5.57
N TYR A 72 -22.09 8.88 -4.31
CA TYR A 72 -20.71 8.73 -3.86
C TYR A 72 -20.58 7.64 -2.78
N ASP A 73 -19.59 6.76 -2.96
CA ASP A 73 -19.33 5.59 -2.11
C ASP A 73 -18.03 5.70 -1.30
N GLY A 74 -17.33 6.85 -1.36
CA GLY A 74 -16.04 7.06 -0.70
C GLY A 74 -14.84 6.83 -1.61
N PHE A 75 -15.04 6.17 -2.75
CA PHE A 75 -14.00 5.84 -3.73
C PHE A 75 -14.27 6.46 -5.10
N GLY A 76 -15.54 6.66 -5.48
CA GLY A 76 -15.89 7.28 -6.76
C GLY A 76 -17.35 7.69 -6.86
N PHE A 77 -17.65 8.37 -7.96
CA PHE A 77 -19.00 8.85 -8.27
C PHE A 77 -19.69 7.97 -9.32
N GLU A 78 -21.00 7.77 -9.12
CA GLU A 78 -21.92 7.29 -10.14
C GLU A 78 -22.90 8.41 -10.50
N ILE A 79 -23.01 8.70 -11.80
CA ILE A 79 -23.73 9.88 -12.30
C ILE A 79 -25.02 9.45 -12.99
N PHE A 80 -26.13 10.05 -12.56
CA PHE A 80 -27.44 9.91 -13.17
C PHE A 80 -27.77 11.19 -13.93
N LYS A 81 -28.19 11.05 -15.19
CA LYS A 81 -28.54 12.17 -16.08
C LYS A 81 -29.86 11.89 -16.79
N HIS A 82 -30.48 12.96 -17.29
CA HIS A 82 -31.61 12.88 -18.19
C HIS A 82 -31.18 12.28 -19.53
N ASP A 83 -31.91 11.24 -19.95
CA ASP A 83 -31.82 10.65 -21.28
C ASP A 83 -33.22 10.62 -21.91
N PRO A 84 -33.49 11.44 -22.94
CA PRO A 84 -34.77 11.48 -23.63
C PRO A 84 -35.23 10.14 -24.22
N GLN A 85 -34.31 9.19 -24.45
CA GLN A 85 -34.62 7.87 -24.99
C GLN A 85 -34.89 6.82 -23.90
N ASN A 86 -34.53 7.12 -22.66
CA ASN A 86 -34.70 6.22 -21.52
C ASN A 86 -35.70 6.82 -20.53
N PRO A 87 -36.95 6.31 -20.49
CA PRO A 87 -37.96 6.77 -19.55
C PRO A 87 -37.66 6.39 -18.09
N ASN A 88 -36.61 5.61 -17.82
CA ASN A 88 -36.12 5.29 -16.48
C ASN A 88 -34.87 6.14 -16.14
N SER A 89 -34.85 7.40 -16.57
CA SER A 89 -33.78 8.37 -16.32
C SER A 89 -34.37 9.67 -15.77
N LEU A 90 -33.56 10.55 -15.19
CA LEU A 90 -34.03 11.82 -14.59
C LEU A 90 -34.84 12.66 -15.59
N GLN A 91 -35.79 13.47 -15.13
CA GLN A 91 -36.54 14.39 -15.99
C GLN A 91 -35.72 15.61 -16.44
N SER A 92 -34.73 16.00 -15.64
CA SER A 92 -33.84 17.14 -15.90
C SER A 92 -32.50 16.91 -15.23
N ASN A 93 -31.44 17.49 -15.81
CA ASN A 93 -30.11 17.46 -15.20
C ASN A 93 -29.96 18.49 -14.07
N VAL A 94 -30.79 19.54 -14.05
CA VAL A 94 -30.67 20.60 -13.04
C VAL A 94 -31.38 20.15 -11.79
N ILE A 95 -30.60 19.69 -10.82
CA ILE A 95 -31.09 19.21 -9.52
C ILE A 95 -31.07 20.36 -8.53
N THR A 96 -32.21 20.62 -7.90
CA THR A 96 -32.41 21.79 -7.03
C THR A 96 -32.58 21.40 -5.56
N SER A 97 -33.16 20.23 -5.28
CA SER A 97 -33.30 19.68 -3.93
C SER A 97 -33.28 18.16 -3.91
N LEU A 98 -32.93 17.61 -2.75
CA LEU A 98 -32.90 16.18 -2.50
C LEU A 98 -33.55 15.90 -1.14
N TYR A 99 -34.30 14.80 -1.06
CA TYR A 99 -34.95 14.37 0.17
C TYR A 99 -35.02 12.85 0.22
N VAL A 100 -34.70 12.24 1.36
CA VAL A 100 -34.84 10.79 1.58
C VAL A 100 -36.04 10.57 2.47
N ASP A 101 -37.01 9.79 2.00
CA ASP A 101 -38.23 9.51 2.76
C ASP A 101 -38.03 8.38 3.79
N ARG A 102 -39.05 8.14 4.62
CA ARG A 102 -39.02 7.08 5.64
C ARG A 102 -38.95 5.66 5.06
N ALA A 103 -39.33 5.45 3.80
CA ALA A 103 -39.20 4.17 3.12
C ALA A 103 -37.77 3.95 2.57
N GLY A 104 -36.95 5.00 2.56
CA GLY A 104 -35.59 5.00 2.04
C GLY A 104 -35.51 5.33 0.54
N ASP A 105 -36.61 5.77 -0.08
CA ASP A 105 -36.59 6.24 -1.47
C ASP A 105 -36.03 7.67 -1.53
N LEU A 106 -35.35 7.98 -2.63
CA LEU A 106 -34.75 9.28 -2.87
C LEU A 106 -35.65 10.13 -3.77
N TRP A 107 -36.11 11.26 -3.24
CA TRP A 107 -36.90 12.26 -3.94
C TRP A 107 -36.00 13.40 -4.44
N ILE A 108 -36.13 13.73 -5.72
CA ILE A 108 -35.20 14.59 -6.45
C ILE A 108 -35.99 15.72 -7.09
N GLY A 109 -35.86 16.92 -6.52
CA GLY A 109 -36.43 18.13 -7.09
C GLY A 109 -35.61 18.60 -8.28
N THR A 110 -36.28 18.93 -9.37
CA THR A 110 -35.64 19.42 -10.60
C THR A 110 -36.33 20.67 -11.17
N SER A 111 -35.73 21.26 -12.19
CA SER A 111 -36.33 22.34 -12.99
C SER A 111 -37.49 21.92 -13.90
N ARG A 112 -37.86 20.63 -13.93
CA ARG A 112 -38.97 20.12 -14.78
C ARG A 112 -40.01 19.29 -14.02
N GLY A 113 -39.73 18.93 -12.76
CA GLY A 113 -40.55 17.96 -12.04
C GLY A 113 -39.88 17.45 -10.79
N LEU A 114 -40.61 16.61 -10.08
CA LEU A 114 -40.13 15.81 -8.97
C LEU A 114 -39.92 14.37 -9.46
N ASP A 115 -38.74 13.81 -9.22
CA ASP A 115 -38.41 12.42 -9.51
C ASP A 115 -38.33 11.61 -8.21
N ARG A 116 -38.87 10.39 -8.20
CA ARG A 116 -38.66 9.41 -7.11
C ARG A 116 -37.77 8.29 -7.62
N TYR A 117 -36.58 8.16 -7.04
CA TYR A 117 -35.68 7.04 -7.28
C TYR A 117 -35.90 5.95 -6.22
N ARG A 118 -36.49 4.83 -6.65
CA ARG A 118 -36.66 3.62 -5.84
C ARG A 118 -35.35 2.85 -5.79
N ILE A 119 -34.56 3.08 -4.74
CA ILE A 119 -33.17 2.62 -4.63
C ILE A 119 -33.06 1.10 -4.81
N ASN A 120 -33.98 0.34 -4.21
CA ASN A 120 -33.95 -1.13 -4.25
C ASN A 120 -34.34 -1.73 -5.61
N GLU A 121 -35.10 -0.98 -6.43
CA GLU A 121 -35.56 -1.42 -7.75
C GLU A 121 -34.73 -0.83 -8.90
N ASN A 122 -33.87 0.14 -8.60
CA ASN A 122 -33.14 0.94 -9.59
C ASN A 122 -34.09 1.55 -10.66
N ALA A 123 -35.19 2.14 -10.19
CA ALA A 123 -36.26 2.67 -11.03
C ALA A 123 -36.66 4.09 -10.65
N PHE A 124 -37.12 4.87 -11.63
CA PHE A 124 -37.62 6.22 -11.45
C PHE A 124 -39.13 6.32 -11.68
N ASP A 125 -39.81 7.03 -10.78
CA ASP A 125 -41.16 7.58 -11.03
C ASP A 125 -41.08 9.10 -11.25
N HIS A 126 -41.93 9.62 -12.12
CA HIS A 126 -41.86 11.00 -12.59
C HIS A 126 -43.16 11.77 -12.31
N TYR A 127 -43.04 12.90 -11.63
CA TYR A 127 -44.12 13.84 -11.35
C TYR A 127 -43.79 15.19 -12.02
N PRO A 128 -44.26 15.43 -13.27
CA PRO A 128 -43.89 16.62 -14.02
C PRO A 128 -44.52 17.89 -13.44
N LEU A 129 -43.80 19.00 -13.59
CA LEU A 129 -44.33 20.33 -13.33
C LEU A 129 -45.21 20.80 -14.49
N VAL A 130 -46.35 21.41 -14.15
CA VAL A 130 -47.36 21.91 -15.09
C VAL A 130 -47.78 23.33 -14.74
N GLU A 131 -48.44 23.99 -15.70
CA GLU A 131 -49.02 25.31 -15.48
C GLU A 131 -50.22 25.24 -14.52
N ILE A 132 -50.47 26.33 -13.79
CA ILE A 132 -51.59 26.44 -12.86
C ILE A 132 -52.91 26.17 -13.61
N GLY A 133 -53.72 25.27 -13.05
CA GLY A 133 -55.01 24.85 -13.60
C GLY A 133 -54.94 23.59 -14.47
N GLN A 134 -53.76 23.01 -14.69
CA GLN A 134 -53.60 21.68 -15.29
C GLN A 134 -53.49 20.59 -14.21
N ASP A 135 -53.73 19.33 -14.60
CA ASP A 135 -53.56 18.17 -13.70
C ASP A 135 -52.05 17.84 -13.56
N GLY A 136 -51.49 18.03 -12.36
CA GLY A 136 -50.07 17.78 -12.07
C GLY A 136 -49.53 18.70 -10.98
N LEU A 137 -48.22 18.68 -10.72
CA LEU A 137 -47.59 19.60 -9.76
C LEU A 137 -47.52 21.01 -10.36
N TRP A 138 -48.08 22.01 -9.69
CA TRP A 138 -48.03 23.38 -10.21
C TRP A 138 -46.70 24.05 -9.88
N GLY A 139 -46.08 24.67 -10.88
CA GLY A 139 -44.88 25.50 -10.69
C GLY A 139 -43.89 25.41 -11.86
N SER A 140 -42.73 26.04 -11.69
CA SER A 140 -41.64 26.04 -12.68
C SER A 140 -40.36 25.36 -12.21
N THR A 141 -40.15 25.26 -10.90
CA THR A 141 -38.98 24.61 -10.28
C THR A 141 -39.40 24.03 -8.94
N ILE A 142 -38.93 22.82 -8.61
CA ILE A 142 -39.07 22.26 -7.25
C ILE A 142 -37.95 22.81 -6.37
N GLU A 143 -38.27 23.51 -5.28
CA GLU A 143 -37.25 24.10 -4.41
C GLU A 143 -36.99 23.27 -3.16
N ALA A 144 -38.02 22.68 -2.56
CA ALA A 144 -37.89 21.84 -1.38
C ALA A 144 -39.00 20.78 -1.31
N VAL A 145 -38.69 19.67 -0.63
CA VAL A 145 -39.59 18.54 -0.44
C VAL A 145 -39.52 18.09 1.02
N LEU A 146 -40.67 17.79 1.63
CA LEU A 146 -40.76 17.27 3.00
C LEU A 146 -41.88 16.23 3.09
N GLN A 147 -41.63 15.13 3.82
CA GLN A 147 -42.67 14.15 4.16
C GLN A 147 -43.34 14.49 5.50
N ASP A 148 -44.67 14.50 5.53
CA ASP A 148 -45.45 14.66 6.76
C ASP A 148 -45.69 13.33 7.49
N GLU A 149 -46.29 13.37 8.68
CA GLU A 149 -46.59 12.17 9.50
C GLU A 149 -47.50 11.14 8.81
N ASN A 150 -48.31 11.57 7.84
CA ASN A 150 -49.25 10.72 7.10
C ASN A 150 -48.67 10.25 5.75
N ASP A 151 -47.35 10.35 5.57
CA ASP A 151 -46.61 9.99 4.36
C ASP A 151 -47.01 10.81 3.11
N HIS A 152 -47.67 11.96 3.27
CA HIS A 152 -47.82 12.92 2.18
C HIS A 152 -46.56 13.75 2.01
N LEU A 153 -46.31 14.18 0.78
CA LEU A 153 -45.19 15.03 0.42
C LEU A 153 -45.64 16.46 0.20
N TRP A 154 -45.06 17.37 0.96
CA TRP A 154 -45.14 18.79 0.75
C TRP A 154 -44.03 19.22 -0.21
N VAL A 155 -44.42 19.88 -1.29
CA VAL A 155 -43.53 20.23 -2.40
C VAL A 155 -43.63 21.74 -2.64
N ALA A 156 -42.57 22.45 -2.25
CA ALA A 156 -42.42 23.87 -2.50
C ALA A 156 -41.97 24.13 -3.93
N THR A 157 -42.59 25.10 -4.57
CA THR A 157 -42.30 25.44 -5.97
C THR A 157 -42.13 26.93 -6.18
N GLN A 158 -41.41 27.29 -7.23
CA GLN A 158 -41.47 28.62 -7.82
C GLN A 158 -42.69 28.75 -8.73
N ALA A 159 -43.30 29.94 -8.74
CA ALA A 159 -44.47 30.35 -9.52
C ALA A 159 -45.78 29.54 -9.30
N GLY A 160 -45.74 28.40 -8.59
CA GLY A 160 -46.87 27.49 -8.37
C GLY A 160 -47.42 27.44 -6.94
N GLY A 161 -46.70 27.97 -5.95
CA GLY A 161 -47.07 27.89 -4.55
C GLY A 161 -46.66 26.56 -3.90
N LEU A 162 -47.47 26.09 -2.95
CA LEU A 162 -47.24 24.85 -2.22
C LEU A 162 -48.14 23.74 -2.76
N ASN A 163 -47.55 22.57 -3.04
CA ASN A 163 -48.29 21.39 -3.45
C ASN A 163 -48.21 20.33 -2.35
N ARG A 164 -49.27 19.53 -2.15
CA ARG A 164 -49.26 18.34 -1.30
C ARG A 164 -49.61 17.12 -2.14
N LEU A 165 -48.64 16.23 -2.33
CA LEU A 165 -48.76 14.99 -3.10
C LEU A 165 -48.96 13.80 -2.16
N ASN A 166 -49.95 12.97 -2.42
CA ASN A 166 -50.06 11.64 -1.84
C ASN A 166 -49.43 10.61 -2.79
N PRO A 167 -48.26 10.04 -2.48
CA PRO A 167 -47.58 9.12 -3.38
C PRO A 167 -48.33 7.80 -3.57
N ALA A 168 -49.23 7.40 -2.66
CA ALA A 168 -49.93 6.12 -2.73
C ALA A 168 -51.07 6.09 -3.76
N ASN A 169 -51.75 7.23 -3.99
CA ASN A 169 -52.87 7.34 -4.92
C ASN A 169 -52.69 8.42 -6.00
N GLY A 170 -51.64 9.24 -5.92
CA GLY A 170 -51.36 10.33 -6.86
C GLY A 170 -52.19 11.59 -6.66
N GLU A 171 -52.94 11.71 -5.56
CA GLU A 171 -53.73 12.91 -5.25
C GLU A 171 -52.83 14.12 -4.98
N ILE A 172 -53.14 15.26 -5.59
CA ILE A 172 -52.39 16.51 -5.41
C ILE A 172 -53.35 17.61 -4.94
N LEU A 173 -52.98 18.29 -3.87
CA LEU A 173 -53.64 19.51 -3.40
C LEU A 173 -52.74 20.72 -3.59
N HIS A 174 -53.33 21.83 -4.01
CA HIS A 174 -52.61 23.07 -4.32
C HIS A 174 -53.00 24.18 -3.35
N PHE A 175 -52.00 24.90 -2.86
CA PHE A 175 -52.16 26.08 -2.02
C PHE A 175 -51.54 27.28 -2.73
N ILE A 176 -52.39 28.24 -3.09
CA ILE A 176 -52.01 29.47 -3.80
C ILE A 176 -52.50 30.71 -3.05
N PRO A 177 -51.91 31.88 -3.31
CA PRO A 177 -52.43 33.14 -2.80
C PRO A 177 -53.84 33.43 -3.33
N VAL A 178 -54.73 33.80 -2.41
CA VAL A 178 -56.09 34.24 -2.72
C VAL A 178 -56.18 35.75 -2.45
N GLU A 179 -56.66 36.49 -3.45
CA GLU A 179 -56.75 37.94 -3.37
C GLU A 179 -57.61 38.38 -2.17
N ASN A 180 -57.07 39.29 -1.36
CA ASN A 180 -57.70 39.82 -0.13
C ASN A 180 -57.97 38.80 0.98
N ASP A 181 -57.41 37.59 0.91
CA ASP A 181 -57.47 36.63 2.02
C ASP A 181 -56.13 36.55 2.77
N PRO A 182 -56.01 37.20 3.95
CA PRO A 182 -54.78 37.19 4.75
C PRO A 182 -54.52 35.82 5.41
N LYS A 183 -55.43 34.85 5.27
CA LYS A 183 -55.27 33.48 5.76
C LYS A 183 -54.80 32.51 4.66
N SER A 184 -54.71 32.97 3.42
CA SER A 184 -54.17 32.19 2.29
C SER A 184 -52.65 32.34 2.18
N LEU A 185 -51.99 31.59 1.30
CA LEU A 185 -50.55 31.72 1.07
C LEU A 185 -50.21 33.15 0.59
N PHE A 186 -49.10 33.76 1.03
CA PHE A 186 -48.80 35.15 0.64
C PHE A 186 -48.11 35.27 -0.73
N SER A 187 -47.21 34.34 -1.05
CA SER A 187 -46.40 34.35 -2.27
C SER A 187 -46.46 32.99 -2.96
N ARG A 188 -46.33 32.98 -4.30
CA ARG A 188 -46.24 31.74 -5.07
C ARG A 188 -44.82 31.18 -5.16
N ASP A 189 -43.82 31.96 -4.77
CA ASP A 189 -42.43 31.53 -4.77
C ASP A 189 -42.04 31.09 -3.37
N ILE A 190 -41.91 29.79 -3.20
CA ILE A 190 -41.49 29.13 -1.95
C ILE A 190 -40.13 28.48 -2.19
N TYR A 191 -39.15 28.80 -1.35
CA TYR A 191 -37.77 28.37 -1.51
C TYR A 191 -37.37 27.25 -0.55
N ASP A 192 -38.02 27.16 0.60
CA ASP A 192 -37.71 26.14 1.60
C ASP A 192 -38.90 25.90 2.54
N LEU A 193 -38.94 24.74 3.17
CA LEU A 193 -39.95 24.40 4.15
C LEU A 193 -39.43 23.43 5.23
N VAL A 194 -39.83 23.66 6.47
CA VAL A 194 -39.46 22.83 7.63
C VAL A 194 -40.68 22.57 8.53
N PRO A 195 -40.73 21.44 9.25
CA PRO A 195 -41.81 21.18 10.19
C PRO A 195 -41.78 22.17 11.36
N ASP A 196 -42.95 22.49 11.91
CA ASP A 196 -43.06 23.33 13.12
C ASP A 196 -42.99 22.54 14.44
N GLY A 197 -42.96 21.20 14.37
CA GLY A 197 -42.97 20.29 15.51
C GLY A 197 -44.36 19.98 16.10
N THR A 198 -45.43 20.60 15.60
CA THR A 198 -46.83 20.34 16.02
C THR A 198 -47.74 19.92 14.86
N GLY A 199 -47.16 19.53 13.74
CA GLY A 199 -47.85 19.03 12.53
C GLY A 199 -48.08 20.09 11.45
N GLY A 200 -47.73 21.35 11.71
CA GLY A 200 -47.72 22.44 10.74
C GLY A 200 -46.37 22.66 10.09
N LEU A 201 -46.27 23.73 9.29
CA LEU A 201 -45.12 23.99 8.43
C LEU A 201 -44.68 25.44 8.49
N TRP A 202 -43.37 25.65 8.50
CA TRP A 202 -42.76 26.94 8.18
C TRP A 202 -42.35 26.98 6.71
N LEU A 203 -42.58 28.11 6.04
CA LEU A 203 -42.36 28.30 4.62
C LEU A 203 -41.54 29.57 4.38
N ALA A 204 -40.41 29.41 3.68
CA ALA A 204 -39.58 30.52 3.22
C ALA A 204 -40.12 31.00 1.87
N THR A 205 -40.54 32.27 1.78
CA THR A 205 -41.10 32.81 0.53
C THR A 205 -40.44 34.12 0.12
N ASP A 206 -40.65 34.57 -1.12
CA ASP A 206 -40.23 35.91 -1.58
C ASP A 206 -40.97 37.06 -0.85
N GLY A 207 -42.09 36.75 -0.17
CA GLY A 207 -42.94 37.72 0.50
C GLY A 207 -42.78 37.81 2.02
N GLY A 208 -41.96 36.94 2.61
CA GLY A 208 -41.73 36.79 4.05
C GLY A 208 -41.73 35.33 4.48
N LEU A 209 -41.70 35.11 5.79
CA LEU A 209 -41.90 33.80 6.40
C LEU A 209 -43.41 33.54 6.55
N SER A 210 -43.88 32.37 6.16
CA SER A 210 -45.26 31.94 6.41
C SER A 210 -45.29 30.69 7.30
N HIS A 211 -46.29 30.61 8.18
CA HIS A 211 -46.58 29.43 9.00
C HIS A 211 -47.93 28.87 8.59
N TYR A 212 -48.01 27.58 8.31
CA TYR A 212 -49.24 26.86 7.98
C TYR A 212 -49.70 26.05 9.19
N ASP A 213 -50.92 26.30 9.64
CA ASP A 213 -51.58 25.52 10.68
C ASP A 213 -52.57 24.52 10.05
N PRO A 214 -52.34 23.20 10.17
CA PRO A 214 -53.18 22.18 9.55
C PRO A 214 -54.56 22.07 10.22
N THR A 215 -54.71 22.54 11.47
CA THR A 215 -55.98 22.44 12.20
C THR A 215 -56.99 23.48 11.74
N SER A 216 -56.54 24.70 11.48
CA SER A 216 -57.37 25.79 10.94
C SER A 216 -57.34 25.86 9.40
N GLY A 217 -56.29 25.30 8.77
CA GLY A 217 -56.02 25.44 7.35
C GLY A 217 -55.51 26.82 6.96
N TYR A 218 -55.11 27.66 7.92
CA TYR A 218 -54.73 29.05 7.69
C TYR A 218 -53.22 29.26 7.69
N PHE A 219 -52.82 30.30 6.97
CA PHE A 219 -51.45 30.80 6.96
C PHE A 219 -51.32 32.05 7.84
N THR A 220 -50.23 32.13 8.60
CA THR A 220 -49.80 33.32 9.34
C THR A 220 -48.51 33.86 8.74
N HIS A 221 -48.42 35.16 8.50
CA HIS A 221 -47.28 35.76 7.80
C HIS A 221 -46.46 36.70 8.67
N TYR A 222 -45.14 36.55 8.62
CA TYR A 222 -44.15 37.42 9.25
C TYR A 222 -43.35 38.11 8.16
N ARG A 223 -43.21 39.44 8.27
CA ARG A 223 -42.65 40.29 7.22
C ARG A 223 -41.72 41.35 7.79
N TYR A 224 -40.79 41.82 6.98
CA TYR A 224 -39.92 42.96 7.30
C TYR A 224 -40.74 44.22 7.54
N ASN A 225 -40.47 44.87 8.67
CA ASN A 225 -40.99 46.18 9.02
C ASN A 225 -39.83 47.06 9.48
N ARG A 226 -39.49 48.07 8.68
CA ARG A 226 -38.40 49.02 8.97
C ARG A 226 -38.53 49.76 10.31
N PHE A 227 -39.73 49.84 10.87
CA PHE A 227 -40.01 50.52 12.13
C PHE A 227 -40.07 49.57 13.34
N ASN A 228 -39.98 48.26 13.12
CA ASN A 228 -39.94 47.26 14.17
C ASN A 228 -38.59 46.49 14.09
N PRO A 229 -37.64 46.74 14.99
CA PRO A 229 -36.35 46.01 14.97
C PRO A 229 -36.52 44.51 15.27
N PHE A 230 -37.68 44.09 15.78
CA PHE A 230 -38.00 42.70 16.09
C PHE A 230 -38.81 41.97 15.01
N SER A 231 -39.05 42.57 13.84
CA SER A 231 -39.58 41.81 12.70
C SER A 231 -38.44 41.06 11.98
N LEU A 232 -38.74 40.29 10.94
CA LEU A 232 -37.73 39.82 9.98
C LEU A 232 -36.86 40.97 9.47
N SER A 233 -35.61 40.67 9.07
CA SER A 233 -34.65 41.61 8.49
C SER A 233 -34.84 41.86 6.98
N ASP A 234 -35.46 40.92 6.27
CA ASP A 234 -35.78 40.99 4.84
C ASP A 234 -37.01 40.08 4.57
N ASN A 235 -37.79 40.40 3.53
CA ASN A 235 -38.93 39.58 3.11
C ASN A 235 -38.50 38.38 2.26
N ARG A 236 -37.33 38.44 1.61
CA ARG A 236 -36.86 37.36 0.75
C ARG A 236 -36.21 36.26 1.58
N CYS A 237 -37.03 35.39 2.17
CA CYS A 237 -36.56 34.25 2.94
C CYS A 237 -36.09 33.14 1.98
N ARG A 238 -34.91 32.57 2.24
CA ARG A 238 -34.26 31.60 1.34
C ARG A 238 -34.07 30.22 1.97
N SER A 239 -33.74 30.17 3.25
CA SER A 239 -33.51 28.92 3.97
C SER A 239 -34.13 28.99 5.37
N LEU A 240 -34.53 27.84 5.86
CA LEU A 240 -35.09 27.63 7.19
C LEU A 240 -34.36 26.48 7.87
N PHE A 241 -34.16 26.64 9.18
CA PHE A 241 -33.58 25.57 9.99
C PHE A 241 -34.16 25.65 11.39
N VAL A 242 -34.50 24.50 11.97
CA VAL A 242 -34.93 24.41 13.38
C VAL A 242 -33.79 23.78 14.17
N ASP A 243 -33.26 24.52 15.14
CA ASP A 243 -32.15 24.04 15.96
C ASP A 243 -32.59 23.01 17.03
N HIS A 244 -31.62 22.39 17.71
CA HIS A 244 -31.87 21.40 18.75
C HIS A 244 -32.67 21.95 19.95
N GLU A 245 -32.69 23.28 20.15
CA GLU A 245 -33.49 23.94 21.20
C GLU A 245 -34.92 24.28 20.71
N GLY A 246 -35.22 24.06 19.43
CA GLY A 246 -36.50 24.31 18.80
C GLY A 246 -36.68 25.74 18.27
N TYR A 247 -35.62 26.55 18.21
CA TYR A 247 -35.69 27.86 17.59
C TYR A 247 -35.64 27.75 16.07
N LEU A 248 -36.51 28.52 15.41
CA LEU A 248 -36.48 28.67 13.97
C LEU A 248 -35.48 29.76 13.57
N TRP A 249 -34.52 29.35 12.75
CA TRP A 249 -33.57 30.20 12.05
C TRP A 249 -34.04 30.46 10.62
N VAL A 250 -33.90 31.70 10.17
CA VAL A 250 -34.35 32.15 8.84
C VAL A 250 -33.23 32.89 8.14
N GLY A 251 -32.70 32.27 7.09
CA GLY A 251 -31.75 32.87 6.16
C GLY A 251 -32.49 33.73 5.13
N THR A 252 -31.92 34.89 4.80
CA THR A 252 -32.53 35.82 3.83
C THR A 252 -31.57 36.19 2.70
N GLU A 253 -32.11 36.64 1.57
CA GLU A 253 -31.33 36.98 0.38
C GLU A 253 -30.39 38.17 0.63
N ARG A 254 -30.80 39.16 1.44
CA ARG A 254 -30.04 40.39 1.69
C ARG A 254 -30.04 40.88 3.13
N GLY A 255 -30.88 40.31 3.99
CA GLY A 255 -31.08 40.76 5.37
C GLY A 255 -30.22 40.02 6.41
N GLY A 256 -29.41 39.05 6.01
CA GLY A 256 -28.65 38.20 6.93
C GLY A 256 -29.50 37.08 7.53
N LEU A 257 -29.19 36.73 8.78
CA LEU A 257 -29.79 35.62 9.52
C LEU A 257 -30.75 36.16 10.58
N ASN A 258 -31.87 35.47 10.78
CA ASN A 258 -32.84 35.81 11.81
C ASN A 258 -33.10 34.60 12.69
N ARG A 259 -33.31 34.81 13.99
CA ARG A 259 -33.79 33.79 14.93
C ARG A 259 -35.16 34.20 15.48
N LEU A 260 -36.15 33.32 15.38
CA LEU A 260 -37.47 33.51 15.98
C LEU A 260 -37.42 33.11 17.46
N ILE A 261 -37.58 34.07 18.37
CA ILE A 261 -37.43 33.84 19.82
C ILE A 261 -38.77 33.58 20.52
N SER A 262 -39.90 33.89 19.88
CA SER A 262 -41.22 33.70 20.52
C SER A 262 -42.33 33.45 19.51
N ALA A 263 -43.34 32.68 19.92
CA ALA A 263 -44.57 32.46 19.15
C ALA A 263 -45.30 33.78 18.79
N SER A 264 -45.03 34.88 19.51
CA SER A 264 -45.54 36.21 19.18
C SER A 264 -44.90 36.89 17.95
N GLY A 265 -43.95 36.25 17.27
CA GLY A 265 -43.34 36.76 16.04
C GLY A 265 -42.17 37.73 16.26
N ARG A 266 -41.44 37.58 17.38
CA ARG A 266 -40.27 38.40 17.71
C ARG A 266 -38.99 37.76 17.17
N PHE A 267 -38.28 38.48 16.31
CA PHE A 267 -37.01 38.06 15.71
C PHE A 267 -35.81 38.79 16.31
N GLU A 268 -34.72 38.08 16.46
CA GLU A 268 -33.36 38.62 16.60
C GLU A 268 -32.66 38.53 15.24
N ARG A 269 -31.86 39.55 14.91
CA ARG A 269 -31.23 39.70 13.61
C ARG A 269 -29.72 39.68 13.76
N TYR A 270 -29.06 38.92 12.90
CA TYR A 270 -27.62 38.91 12.73
C TYR A 270 -27.33 39.38 11.31
N GLN A 271 -26.49 40.40 11.17
CA GLN A 271 -26.16 41.03 9.90
C GLN A 271 -24.65 41.23 9.82
N ASN A 272 -24.11 41.28 8.60
CA ASN A 272 -22.71 41.62 8.34
C ASN A 272 -22.46 43.11 8.62
N ASP A 273 -21.45 43.38 9.42
CA ASP A 273 -20.79 44.67 9.55
C ASP A 273 -19.33 44.51 9.07
N PRO A 274 -18.93 45.15 7.94
CA PRO A 274 -17.57 45.05 7.41
C PRO A 274 -16.47 45.51 8.36
N GLU A 275 -16.80 46.34 9.35
CA GLU A 275 -15.84 46.86 10.34
C GLU A 275 -15.73 45.97 11.58
N ASP A 276 -16.64 45.00 11.76
CA ASP A 276 -16.65 44.07 12.88
C ASP A 276 -16.58 42.61 12.41
N ALA A 277 -15.38 42.04 12.52
CA ALA A 277 -15.07 40.66 12.15
C ALA A 277 -15.79 39.59 12.99
N ALA A 278 -16.51 39.99 14.06
CA ALA A 278 -17.32 39.09 14.88
C ALA A 278 -18.79 38.99 14.41
N THR A 279 -19.20 39.74 13.39
CA THR A 279 -20.55 39.69 12.81
C THR A 279 -20.65 38.67 11.67
N LEU A 280 -21.81 38.49 11.01
CA LEU A 280 -21.91 37.55 9.88
C LEU A 280 -20.91 37.89 8.77
N VAL A 281 -20.40 36.86 8.09
CA VAL A 281 -19.45 37.01 6.97
C VAL A 281 -20.08 37.69 5.73
N SER A 282 -21.39 37.51 5.54
CA SER A 282 -22.20 38.07 4.47
C SER A 282 -23.69 38.03 4.85
N ASN A 283 -24.47 38.97 4.30
CA ASN A 283 -25.92 39.03 4.50
C ASN A 283 -26.74 38.12 3.56
N GLN A 284 -26.09 37.45 2.62
CA GLN A 284 -26.76 36.54 1.69
C GLN A 284 -26.58 35.12 2.21
N VAL A 285 -27.62 34.61 2.87
CA VAL A 285 -27.61 33.28 3.50
C VAL A 285 -28.29 32.28 2.56
N PHE A 286 -27.60 31.17 2.28
CA PHE A 286 -28.09 30.13 1.38
C PHE A 286 -28.57 28.89 2.12
N ASP A 287 -27.90 28.52 3.21
CA ASP A 287 -28.21 27.31 3.97
C ASP A 287 -27.76 27.45 5.44
N ILE A 288 -28.39 26.71 6.34
CA ILE A 288 -28.17 26.75 7.78
C ILE A 288 -28.21 25.33 8.32
N LEU A 289 -27.21 24.96 9.12
CA LEU A 289 -27.11 23.64 9.75
C LEU A 289 -26.54 23.79 11.15
N GLN A 290 -27.03 23.00 12.10
CA GLN A 290 -26.37 22.82 13.39
C GLN A 290 -25.70 21.45 13.41
N ASP A 291 -24.41 21.41 13.75
CA ASP A 291 -23.67 20.16 13.84
C ASP A 291 -23.90 19.43 15.18
N SER A 292 -23.39 18.20 15.27
CA SER A 292 -23.45 17.38 16.48
C SER A 292 -22.71 17.94 17.70
N SER A 293 -21.94 19.02 17.56
CA SER A 293 -21.27 19.75 18.64
C SER A 293 -22.00 21.06 18.98
N ASP A 294 -23.24 21.20 18.51
CA ASP A 294 -24.12 22.36 18.65
C ASP A 294 -23.62 23.65 17.97
N ILE A 295 -22.58 23.59 17.13
CA ILE A 295 -22.11 24.76 16.37
C ILE A 295 -23.09 25.01 15.22
N LEU A 296 -23.55 26.26 15.09
CA LEU A 296 -24.38 26.67 13.97
C LEU A 296 -23.50 27.10 12.80
N TRP A 297 -23.61 26.38 11.69
CA TRP A 297 -22.97 26.65 10.41
C TRP A 297 -23.93 27.41 9.51
N VAL A 298 -23.48 28.58 9.03
CA VAL A 298 -24.28 29.46 8.18
C VAL A 298 -23.56 29.60 6.84
N ALA A 299 -24.10 28.97 5.79
CA ALA A 299 -23.59 29.06 4.44
C ALA A 299 -23.99 30.40 3.81
N THR A 300 -23.01 31.10 3.24
CA THR A 300 -23.24 32.43 2.66
C THR A 300 -22.50 32.59 1.33
N ARG A 301 -22.68 33.75 0.69
CA ARG A 301 -21.96 34.12 -0.53
C ARG A 301 -20.45 34.35 -0.35
N GLU A 302 -20.00 34.72 0.83
CA GLU A 302 -18.60 35.11 1.08
C GLU A 302 -17.87 34.16 2.04
N GLY A 303 -18.38 32.93 2.19
CA GLY A 303 -17.85 31.88 3.04
C GLY A 303 -18.89 31.33 4.02
N ILE A 304 -18.41 30.74 5.10
CA ILE A 304 -19.24 30.18 6.18
C ILE A 304 -19.06 31.04 7.43
N SER A 305 -20.17 31.35 8.12
CA SER A 305 -20.12 31.88 9.48
C SER A 305 -20.43 30.77 10.48
N LEU A 306 -19.63 30.67 11.54
CA LEU A 306 -19.81 29.68 12.62
C LEU A 306 -20.22 30.42 13.89
N LEU A 307 -21.28 29.95 14.55
CA LEU A 307 -21.69 30.44 15.87
C LEU A 307 -21.57 29.29 16.88
N THR A 308 -20.59 29.41 17.76
CA THR A 308 -20.36 28.45 18.85
C THR A 308 -21.44 28.59 19.93
N PRO A 309 -21.89 27.50 20.57
CA PRO A 309 -22.83 27.56 21.70
C PRO A 309 -22.39 28.55 22.78
N GLY A 310 -23.33 29.39 23.23
CA GLY A 310 -23.09 30.41 24.26
C GLY A 310 -22.30 31.64 23.79
N SER A 311 -21.79 31.66 22.56
CA SER A 311 -21.18 32.86 21.94
C SER A 311 -22.26 33.71 21.26
N SER A 312 -22.04 35.02 21.22
CA SER A 312 -22.78 35.95 20.36
C SER A 312 -21.95 36.44 19.17
N GLN A 313 -20.73 35.93 19.02
CA GLN A 313 -19.76 36.30 18.00
C GLN A 313 -19.59 35.16 17.00
N PHE A 314 -19.50 35.51 15.72
CA PHE A 314 -19.23 34.60 14.64
C PHE A 314 -17.73 34.48 14.37
N SER A 315 -17.29 33.28 14.01
CA SER A 315 -16.02 33.06 13.33
C SER A 315 -16.28 32.70 11.86
N HIS A 316 -15.24 32.75 11.01
CA HIS A 316 -15.41 32.66 9.56
C HIS A 316 -14.47 31.65 8.92
N LEU A 317 -15.02 30.87 7.99
CA LEU A 317 -14.25 30.07 7.05
C LEU A 317 -14.42 30.68 5.66
N ARG A 318 -13.30 30.98 4.99
CA ARG A 318 -13.27 31.55 3.64
C ARG A 318 -12.18 30.87 2.82
N LYS A 319 -12.24 31.06 1.51
CA LYS A 319 -11.16 30.70 0.60
C LYS A 319 -9.94 31.55 0.87
N ASP A 320 -8.82 30.90 1.15
CA ASP A 320 -7.50 31.48 1.20
C ASP A 320 -6.68 30.95 0.02
N ARG A 321 -6.06 31.86 -0.74
CA ARG A 321 -5.24 31.50 -1.91
C ARG A 321 -3.91 30.85 -1.52
N ASN A 322 -3.47 31.08 -0.28
CA ASN A 322 -2.21 30.56 0.24
C ASN A 322 -2.40 29.28 1.07
N ASP A 323 -3.66 28.89 1.33
CA ASP A 323 -4.00 27.66 2.05
C ASP A 323 -4.88 26.76 1.18
N PRO A 324 -4.30 25.74 0.50
CA PRO A 324 -5.06 24.83 -0.34
C PRO A 324 -6.10 24.01 0.43
N ALA A 325 -5.98 23.95 1.76
CA ALA A 325 -6.88 23.20 2.62
C ALA A 325 -7.98 24.09 3.25
N SER A 326 -8.03 25.38 2.87
CA SER A 326 -9.17 26.27 3.13
C SER A 326 -10.34 25.95 2.17
N LEU A 327 -11.47 26.65 2.30
CA LEU A 327 -12.58 26.52 1.35
C LEU A 327 -12.10 26.75 -0.08
N ASN A 328 -12.46 25.88 -1.01
CA ASN A 328 -12.06 26.05 -2.41
C ASN A 328 -12.86 27.15 -3.15
N ASN A 329 -13.99 27.57 -2.58
CA ASN A 329 -14.87 28.62 -3.09
C ASN A 329 -15.65 29.29 -1.95
N ASN A 330 -15.92 30.58 -2.07
CA ASN A 330 -16.64 31.37 -1.06
C ASN A 330 -18.15 31.26 -1.16
N VAL A 331 -18.69 30.95 -2.34
CA VAL A 331 -20.15 30.87 -2.53
C VAL A 331 -20.58 29.48 -2.08
N VAL A 332 -20.99 29.37 -0.82
CA VAL A 332 -21.43 28.11 -0.21
C VAL A 332 -22.93 27.97 -0.34
N THR A 333 -23.39 26.87 -0.93
CA THR A 333 -24.77 26.67 -1.36
C THR A 333 -25.51 25.57 -0.61
N ALA A 334 -24.79 24.62 -0.01
CA ALA A 334 -25.38 23.52 0.73
C ALA A 334 -24.46 23.06 1.86
N LEU A 335 -25.05 22.69 3.00
CA LEU A 335 -24.38 22.12 4.16
C LEU A 335 -25.04 20.79 4.52
N PHE A 336 -24.24 19.79 4.87
CA PHE A 336 -24.77 18.51 5.33
C PHE A 336 -23.78 17.83 6.28
N GLN A 337 -24.26 17.31 7.41
CA GLN A 337 -23.47 16.43 8.27
C GLN A 337 -23.91 14.99 8.02
N ASP A 338 -22.97 14.11 7.67
CA ASP A 338 -23.30 12.69 7.52
C ASP A 338 -23.39 11.97 8.87
N ARG A 339 -23.87 10.72 8.84
CA ARG A 339 -24.01 9.88 10.05
C ARG A 339 -22.67 9.58 10.76
N GLY A 340 -21.54 9.70 10.06
CA GLY A 340 -20.20 9.56 10.60
C GLY A 340 -19.67 10.86 11.24
N GLY A 341 -20.44 11.95 11.19
CA GLY A 341 -20.07 13.26 11.72
C GLY A 341 -19.19 14.09 10.78
N VAL A 342 -18.97 13.65 9.53
CA VAL A 342 -18.23 14.43 8.54
C VAL A 342 -19.13 15.53 7.98
N MET A 343 -18.58 16.74 7.92
CA MET A 343 -19.24 17.91 7.35
C MET A 343 -18.96 18.00 5.86
N TRP A 344 -20.02 18.13 5.07
CA TRP A 344 -20.03 18.27 3.63
C TRP A 344 -20.54 19.65 3.26
N VAL A 345 -19.79 20.33 2.41
CA VAL A 345 -20.04 21.73 2.04
C VAL A 345 -20.07 21.81 0.51
N GLY A 346 -21.26 21.98 -0.04
CA GLY A 346 -21.47 22.24 -1.46
C GLY A 346 -21.21 23.70 -1.78
N THR A 347 -20.56 23.96 -2.93
CA THR A 347 -20.27 25.32 -3.38
C THR A 347 -20.76 25.57 -4.80
N PHE A 348 -20.92 26.85 -5.14
CA PHE A 348 -21.19 27.28 -6.50
C PHE A 348 -19.87 27.44 -7.29
N GLY A 349 -19.46 26.39 -7.99
CA GLY A 349 -18.32 26.40 -8.90
C GLY A 349 -17.01 25.84 -8.31
N GLY A 350 -17.00 25.40 -7.05
CA GLY A 350 -15.85 24.76 -6.40
C GLY A 350 -16.00 23.26 -6.16
N GLY A 351 -17.18 22.67 -6.39
CA GLY A 351 -17.49 21.29 -6.02
C GLY A 351 -17.83 21.16 -4.54
N VAL A 352 -17.38 20.08 -3.92
CA VAL A 352 -17.66 19.73 -2.53
C VAL A 352 -16.41 19.89 -1.67
N ASN A 353 -16.55 20.51 -0.50
CA ASN A 353 -15.52 20.54 0.53
C ASN A 353 -15.94 19.56 1.64
N ARG A 354 -15.01 18.73 2.12
CA ARG A 354 -15.22 17.71 3.15
C ARG A 354 -14.37 18.03 4.37
N TYR A 355 -14.99 18.15 5.53
CA TYR A 355 -14.31 18.33 6.80
C TYR A 355 -14.65 17.18 7.75
N ALA A 356 -13.65 16.37 8.08
CA ALA A 356 -13.76 15.28 9.05
C ALA A 356 -13.01 15.64 10.33
N ALA A 357 -13.76 15.87 11.43
CA ALA A 357 -13.17 16.24 12.72
C ALA A 357 -12.27 15.11 13.28
N TYR A 358 -12.74 13.86 13.22
CA TYR A 358 -11.97 12.69 13.67
C TYR A 358 -10.71 12.42 12.84
N ALA A 359 -10.58 12.97 11.62
CA ALA A 359 -9.35 12.86 10.81
C ALA A 359 -8.36 14.03 11.06
N ASN A 360 -8.76 15.07 11.79
CA ASN A 360 -7.94 16.26 12.05
C ASN A 360 -7.63 16.36 13.54
N LYS A 361 -6.86 15.39 14.05
CA LYS A 361 -6.58 15.25 15.49
C LYS A 361 -5.49 16.21 16.02
N PHE A 362 -4.78 16.90 15.12
CA PHE A 362 -3.58 17.67 15.45
C PHE A 362 -3.63 19.09 14.87
N GLN A 363 -3.29 20.09 15.68
CA GLN A 363 -3.05 21.45 15.19
C GLN A 363 -1.70 21.47 14.44
N ARG A 364 -1.64 22.18 13.32
CA ARG A 364 -0.47 22.20 12.43
C ARG A 364 0.09 23.61 12.30
N TYR A 365 1.40 23.71 12.26
CA TYR A 365 2.15 24.89 11.89
C TYR A 365 3.06 24.49 10.73
N ILE A 366 2.78 25.02 9.55
CA ILE A 366 3.52 24.72 8.31
C ILE A 366 4.10 26.01 7.74
N GLN A 367 5.14 25.89 6.93
CA GLN A 367 5.66 27.01 6.16
C GLN A 367 4.70 27.31 5.00
N ARG A 368 4.31 28.58 4.86
CA ARG A 368 3.50 29.07 3.73
C ARG A 368 4.23 30.25 3.09
N PRO A 369 4.73 30.12 1.86
CA PRO A 369 5.44 31.21 1.19
C PRO A 369 4.59 32.49 1.12
N GLY A 370 5.12 33.60 1.64
CA GLY A 370 4.44 34.89 1.64
C GLY A 370 3.53 35.15 2.85
N ASP A 371 3.27 34.16 3.70
CA ASP A 371 2.50 34.31 4.93
C ASP A 371 3.42 34.58 6.12
N LEU A 372 3.33 35.79 6.68
CA LEU A 372 4.12 36.25 7.83
C LEU A 372 3.65 35.66 9.18
N SER A 373 2.57 34.87 9.18
CA SER A 373 2.09 34.13 10.35
C SER A 373 2.51 32.65 10.34
N SER A 374 3.21 32.20 9.28
CA SER A 374 3.63 30.81 9.09
C SER A 374 5.06 30.54 9.57
N LEU A 375 5.55 29.29 9.49
CA LEU A 375 6.95 28.98 9.82
C LEU A 375 7.93 29.56 8.78
N SER A 376 9.12 30.00 9.21
CA SER A 376 10.17 30.47 8.29
C SER A 376 10.79 29.36 7.43
N ASP A 377 10.75 28.11 7.90
CA ASP A 377 11.28 26.90 7.25
C ASP A 377 10.49 25.69 7.74
N SER A 378 10.28 24.71 6.86
CA SER A 378 9.48 23.52 7.14
C SER A 378 10.17 22.53 8.09
N THR A 379 11.50 22.51 8.16
CA THR A 379 12.23 21.51 8.96
C THR A 379 12.48 22.02 10.37
N VAL A 380 11.71 21.50 11.34
CA VAL A 380 11.78 21.90 12.76
C VAL A 380 12.66 20.94 13.55
N PHE A 381 13.65 21.46 14.27
CA PHE A 381 14.59 20.66 15.07
C PHE A 381 14.53 20.91 16.57
N ALA A 382 14.02 22.06 17.01
CA ALA A 382 14.03 22.42 18.42
C ALA A 382 12.82 23.28 18.77
N ILE A 383 12.26 23.06 19.96
CA ILE A 383 11.07 23.76 20.46
C ILE A 383 11.30 24.06 21.95
N SER A 384 10.97 25.27 22.38
CA SER A 384 10.97 25.66 23.80
C SER A 384 9.89 26.71 24.05
N GLN A 385 9.43 26.83 25.29
CA GLN A 385 8.50 27.88 25.69
C GLN A 385 9.10 28.69 26.83
N THR A 386 8.99 30.02 26.75
CA THR A 386 9.35 30.92 27.85
C THR A 386 8.20 31.07 28.86
N PRO A 387 8.47 31.44 30.13
CA PRO A 387 7.44 31.51 31.18
C PRO A 387 6.27 32.45 30.88
N ASP A 388 6.45 33.42 29.98
CA ASP A 388 5.42 34.32 29.47
C ASP A 388 4.44 33.65 28.48
N GLY A 389 4.67 32.37 28.16
CA GLY A 389 3.85 31.59 27.23
C GLY A 389 4.31 31.68 25.76
N THR A 390 5.33 32.49 25.45
CA THR A 390 5.87 32.62 24.09
C THR A 390 6.53 31.31 23.66
N LEU A 391 6.17 30.81 22.48
CA LEU A 391 6.76 29.60 21.91
C LEU A 391 7.89 29.95 20.94
N TRP A 392 9.02 29.25 21.07
CA TRP A 392 10.23 29.42 20.28
C TRP A 392 10.53 28.15 19.49
N ILE A 393 10.76 28.30 18.19
CA ILE A 393 10.89 27.18 17.25
C ILE A 393 12.17 27.37 16.41
N GLY A 394 13.09 26.43 16.54
CA GLY A 394 14.35 26.38 15.81
C GLY A 394 14.23 25.52 14.56
N THR A 395 14.73 26.04 13.44
CA THR A 395 14.64 25.39 12.13
C THR A 395 16.00 25.14 11.49
N LEU A 396 16.03 24.32 10.42
CA LEU A 396 17.27 23.94 9.73
C LEU A 396 17.98 25.11 9.05
N SER A 397 17.25 25.98 8.36
CA SER A 397 17.84 27.10 7.61
C SER A 397 17.08 28.41 7.72
N GLY A 398 15.87 28.38 8.29
CA GLY A 398 15.02 29.54 8.55
C GLY A 398 15.32 30.28 9.86
N GLY A 399 16.34 29.87 10.62
CA GLY A 399 16.70 30.49 11.89
C GLY A 399 15.70 30.20 13.01
N LEU A 400 15.52 31.19 13.87
CA LEU A 400 14.69 31.11 15.07
C LEU A 400 13.35 31.81 14.85
N ASN A 401 12.26 31.10 15.12
CA ASN A 401 10.89 31.60 15.04
C ASN A 401 10.36 31.84 16.45
N ARG A 402 9.61 32.93 16.62
CA ARG A 402 8.89 33.29 17.85
C ARG A 402 7.41 33.38 17.53
N LEU A 403 6.62 32.50 18.11
CA LEU A 403 5.18 32.47 17.98
C LEU A 403 4.52 33.13 19.20
N GLU A 404 3.82 34.22 18.96
CA GLU A 404 2.93 34.85 19.93
C GLU A 404 1.57 34.13 19.89
N ARG A 405 1.27 33.28 20.89
CA ARG A 405 0.11 32.36 20.81
C ARG A 405 -1.23 33.05 20.71
N GLU A 406 -1.43 34.17 21.42
CA GLU A 406 -2.71 34.87 21.45
C GLU A 406 -3.04 35.56 20.12
N SER A 407 -2.03 36.10 19.44
CA SER A 407 -2.19 36.81 18.17
C SER A 407 -1.97 35.94 16.93
N GLY A 408 -1.40 34.73 17.11
CA GLY A 408 -0.94 33.87 16.02
C GLY A 408 0.24 34.45 15.23
N ARG A 409 0.83 35.57 15.66
CA ARG A 409 1.86 36.27 14.90
C ARG A 409 3.21 35.57 15.05
N MET A 410 3.87 35.31 13.93
CA MET A 410 5.24 34.83 13.87
C MET A 410 6.23 36.00 13.71
N ARG A 411 7.32 35.93 14.46
CA ARG A 411 8.49 36.81 14.28
C ARG A 411 9.72 35.95 14.04
N TYR A 412 10.54 36.35 13.07
CA TYR A 412 11.72 35.61 12.66
C TYR A 412 13.01 36.32 13.08
N TYR A 413 14.01 35.53 13.46
CA TYR A 413 15.36 35.98 13.75
C TYR A 413 16.32 35.21 12.85
N TYR A 414 17.17 35.95 12.13
CA TYR A 414 18.11 35.40 11.14
C TYR A 414 19.54 35.83 11.46
N HIS A 415 20.50 35.00 11.07
CA HIS A 415 21.91 35.32 11.09
C HIS A 415 22.23 36.38 10.03
N LEU A 416 22.77 37.50 10.48
CA LEU A 416 23.19 38.60 9.63
C LEU A 416 24.67 38.88 9.87
N THR A 417 25.50 38.61 8.86
CA THR A 417 26.96 38.82 8.92
C THR A 417 27.34 40.27 9.19
N THR A 418 26.45 41.22 8.89
CA THR A 418 26.63 42.65 9.12
C THR A 418 26.15 43.12 10.49
N GLN A 419 25.45 42.28 11.26
CA GLN A 419 24.93 42.61 12.60
C GLN A 419 25.38 41.57 13.63
N PRO A 420 26.49 41.82 14.35
CA PRO A 420 27.04 40.90 15.35
C PRO A 420 26.15 40.64 16.57
N GLN A 421 24.98 41.26 16.64
CA GLN A 421 23.97 41.09 17.68
C GLN A 421 22.78 40.25 17.20
N SER A 422 22.82 39.74 15.96
CA SER A 422 21.86 38.76 15.41
C SER A 422 22.28 37.34 15.81
N ILE A 423 21.41 36.34 15.63
CA ILE A 423 21.76 34.93 15.95
C ILE A 423 23.05 34.49 15.24
N ALA A 424 23.84 33.63 15.86
CA ALA A 424 25.14 33.20 15.34
C ALA A 424 25.04 32.30 14.10
N SER A 425 23.91 31.61 13.93
CA SER A 425 23.64 30.75 12.77
C SER A 425 22.14 30.57 12.57
N ASN A 426 21.74 30.29 11.33
CA ASN A 426 20.35 29.93 11.00
C ASN A 426 20.03 28.44 11.24
N ASP A 427 21.03 27.59 11.44
CA ASP A 427 20.84 26.15 11.68
C ASP A 427 20.73 25.90 13.19
N ILE A 428 19.49 25.96 13.69
CA ILE A 428 19.16 25.83 15.10
C ILE A 428 18.83 24.37 15.42
N ARG A 429 19.56 23.77 16.36
CA ARG A 429 19.50 22.33 16.68
C ARG A 429 19.00 22.02 18.08
N ALA A 430 19.10 22.97 19.01
CA ALA A 430 18.60 22.81 20.36
C ALA A 430 18.07 24.16 20.88
N LEU A 431 17.02 24.11 21.67
CA LEU A 431 16.46 25.26 22.38
C LEU A 431 16.15 24.82 23.80
N PHE A 432 16.39 25.73 24.74
CA PHE A 432 16.06 25.48 26.14
C PHE A 432 15.82 26.80 26.86
N THR A 433 14.82 26.81 27.73
CA THR A 433 14.57 27.95 28.60
C THR A 433 14.87 27.55 30.03
N ASP A 434 15.78 28.29 30.67
CA ASP A 434 16.17 28.03 32.05
C ASP A 434 15.14 28.54 33.05
N HIS A 435 15.32 28.20 34.33
CA HIS A 435 14.46 28.65 35.43
C HIS A 435 14.35 30.18 35.58
N LYS A 436 15.26 30.97 34.99
CA LYS A 436 15.20 32.44 34.99
C LYS A 436 14.41 33.00 33.81
N GLY A 437 13.95 32.14 32.90
CA GLY A 437 13.26 32.52 31.67
C GLY A 437 14.21 32.95 30.55
N THR A 438 15.50 32.69 30.68
CA THR A 438 16.48 33.00 29.62
C THR A 438 16.47 31.89 28.58
N LEU A 439 16.44 32.28 27.30
CA LEU A 439 16.43 31.34 26.18
C LEU A 439 17.86 31.05 25.72
N TRP A 440 18.24 29.79 25.78
CA TRP A 440 19.48 29.23 25.28
C TRP A 440 19.25 28.55 23.94
N ILE A 441 20.12 28.83 22.98
CA ILE A 441 19.98 28.44 21.58
C ILE A 441 21.25 27.73 21.16
N GLY A 442 21.11 26.49 20.72
CA GLY A 442 22.20 25.65 20.27
C GLY A 442 22.19 25.59 18.75
N THR A 443 23.33 25.89 18.13
CA THR A 443 23.47 25.91 16.68
C THR A 443 24.28 24.71 16.17
N ALA A 444 24.13 24.37 14.90
CA ALA A 444 24.86 23.26 14.29
C ALA A 444 26.36 23.56 14.09
N ASN A 445 26.75 24.84 13.98
CA ASN A 445 28.06 25.24 13.49
C ASN A 445 28.63 26.52 14.12
N ALA A 446 27.94 27.15 15.08
CA ALA A 446 28.36 28.43 15.66
C ALA A 446 28.40 28.44 17.20
N GLY A 447 28.13 27.31 17.85
CA GLY A 447 28.11 27.19 19.31
C GLY A 447 26.74 27.52 19.91
N VAL A 448 26.76 28.23 21.03
CA VAL A 448 25.58 28.53 21.86
C VAL A 448 25.29 30.03 21.86
N ASP A 449 24.04 30.41 21.62
CA ASP A 449 23.55 31.77 21.86
C ASP A 449 22.69 31.82 23.12
N GLN A 450 22.76 32.95 23.82
CA GLN A 450 21.84 33.33 24.88
C GLN A 450 21.04 34.54 24.42
N PHE A 451 19.71 34.47 24.53
CA PHE A 451 18.83 35.56 24.15
C PHE A 451 18.32 36.32 25.39
N ASP A 452 18.52 37.64 25.38
CA ASP A 452 17.92 38.54 26.38
C ASP A 452 16.60 39.11 25.84
N PRO A 453 15.44 38.76 26.44
CA PRO A 453 14.14 39.21 25.97
C PRO A 453 13.90 40.71 26.19
N LEU A 454 14.57 41.36 27.15
CA LEU A 454 14.36 42.79 27.45
C LEU A 454 15.01 43.69 26.40
N THR A 455 16.20 43.32 25.95
CA THR A 455 16.97 44.09 24.95
C THR A 455 16.80 43.54 23.54
N SER A 456 16.23 42.33 23.38
CA SER A 456 16.16 41.60 22.11
C SER A 456 17.54 41.38 21.45
N THR A 457 18.57 41.15 22.27
CA THR A 457 19.96 40.94 21.81
C THR A 457 20.44 39.53 22.09
N PHE A 458 21.37 39.04 21.26
CA PHE A 458 22.00 37.73 21.40
C PHE A 458 23.43 37.86 21.91
N LEU A 459 23.80 37.01 22.87
CA LEU A 459 25.17 36.82 23.34
C LEU A 459 25.69 35.47 22.86
N HIS A 460 26.82 35.47 22.16
CA HIS A 460 27.40 34.28 21.54
C HIS A 460 28.49 33.66 22.40
N PHE A 461 28.43 32.34 22.60
CA PHE A 461 29.41 31.56 23.34
C PHE A 461 29.96 30.42 22.47
N GLN A 462 31.28 30.26 22.49
CA GLN A 462 31.96 29.12 21.90
C GLN A 462 32.20 28.04 22.96
N ILE A 463 32.04 26.77 22.58
CA ILE A 463 32.26 25.62 23.49
C ILE A 463 33.73 25.52 23.89
N ASP A 464 34.64 25.66 22.91
CA ASP A 464 36.08 25.79 23.11
C ASP A 464 36.56 27.12 22.48
N PRO A 465 36.69 28.19 23.29
CA PRO A 465 37.22 29.48 22.84
C PRO A 465 38.68 29.43 22.38
N GLN A 466 39.47 28.44 22.83
CA GLN A 466 40.88 28.31 22.45
C GLN A 466 41.02 27.69 21.06
N ASN A 467 40.03 26.90 20.62
CA ASN A 467 39.96 26.35 19.28
C ASN A 467 38.59 26.63 18.61
N PRO A 468 38.33 27.86 18.15
CA PRO A 468 37.04 28.25 17.57
C PRO A 468 36.63 27.40 16.35
N ASN A 469 37.63 26.99 15.54
CA ASN A 469 37.39 26.15 14.36
C ASN A 469 36.97 24.72 14.72
N LEU A 470 37.32 24.22 15.91
CA LEU A 470 36.86 22.92 16.43
C LEU A 470 35.46 23.06 17.01
N SER A 471 35.17 24.15 17.72
CA SER A 471 33.80 24.46 18.21
C SER A 471 32.78 24.52 17.07
N ALA A 472 33.14 25.09 15.92
CA ALA A 472 32.30 25.13 14.73
C ALA A 472 32.05 23.74 14.09
N GLN A 473 32.83 22.72 14.46
CA GLN A 473 32.64 21.33 13.99
C GLN A 473 31.65 20.54 14.87
N TYR A 474 31.37 21.02 16.08
CA TYR A 474 30.53 20.31 17.05
C TYR A 474 29.16 20.97 17.18
N ALA A 475 28.15 20.34 16.59
CA ALA A 475 26.77 20.79 16.73
C ALA A 475 26.29 20.66 18.18
N ILE A 476 25.59 21.68 18.68
CA ILE A 476 24.87 21.57 19.95
C ILE A 476 23.64 20.70 19.74
N THR A 477 23.48 19.65 20.54
CA THR A 477 22.45 18.63 20.32
C THR A 477 21.35 18.65 21.38
N THR A 478 21.66 19.13 22.58
CA THR A 478 20.72 19.17 23.70
C THR A 478 21.24 20.14 24.77
N PHE A 479 20.30 20.73 25.50
CA PHE A 479 20.56 21.42 26.75
C PHE A 479 19.81 20.69 27.86
N PHE A 480 20.34 20.81 29.07
CA PHE A 480 19.74 20.23 30.26
C PHE A 480 20.07 21.13 31.45
N GLU A 481 19.09 21.41 32.30
CA GLU A 481 19.31 22.08 33.59
C GLU A 481 19.07 21.07 34.69
N ASP A 482 20.05 20.93 35.58
CA ASP A 482 19.95 20.00 36.70
C ASP A 482 19.14 20.57 37.87
N SER A 483 18.85 19.73 38.85
CA SER A 483 18.17 20.09 40.10
C SER A 483 18.87 21.18 40.92
N GLN A 484 20.15 21.45 40.63
CA GLN A 484 20.96 22.52 41.24
C GLN A 484 20.99 23.79 40.39
N GLN A 485 20.17 23.88 39.34
CA GLN A 485 20.07 25.03 38.44
C GLN A 485 21.38 25.31 37.67
N GLN A 486 22.17 24.26 37.41
CA GLN A 486 23.34 24.35 36.53
C GLN A 486 22.95 23.95 35.11
N LEU A 487 23.39 24.75 34.13
CA LEU A 487 23.16 24.47 32.73
C LEU A 487 24.24 23.53 32.18
N TRP A 488 23.79 22.48 31.51
CA TRP A 488 24.59 21.48 30.82
C TRP A 488 24.27 21.46 29.33
N VAL A 489 25.30 21.18 28.52
CA VAL A 489 25.23 21.22 27.05
C VAL A 489 25.83 19.95 26.48
N GLY A 490 25.05 19.20 25.70
CA GLY A 490 25.54 18.06 24.92
C GLY A 490 25.95 18.48 23.51
N THR A 491 26.95 17.79 22.95
CA THR A 491 27.48 18.09 21.62
C THR A 491 27.55 16.86 20.71
N ARG A 492 27.55 17.08 19.40
CA ARG A 492 27.75 16.06 18.36
C ARG A 492 29.24 15.78 18.14
N GLY A 493 29.92 15.27 19.16
CA GLY A 493 31.28 14.71 19.01
C GLY A 493 32.33 15.23 19.97
N TYR A 494 31.95 16.06 20.94
CA TYR A 494 32.85 16.62 21.96
C TYR A 494 32.25 16.46 23.36
N GLY A 495 31.59 15.33 23.61
CA GLY A 495 31.02 15.01 24.91
C GLY A 495 29.98 16.02 25.37
N PHE A 496 29.97 16.30 26.67
CA PHE A 496 29.07 17.24 27.30
C PHE A 496 29.81 18.24 28.19
N HIS A 497 29.16 19.37 28.48
CA HIS A 497 29.79 20.50 29.13
C HIS A 497 28.89 21.10 30.20
N ARG A 498 29.50 21.66 31.25
CA ARG A 498 28.81 22.49 32.24
C ARG A 498 29.10 23.96 32.00
N PHE A 499 28.08 24.80 31.95
CA PHE A 499 28.25 26.25 31.86
C PHE A 499 28.74 26.83 33.20
N GLN A 500 29.73 27.72 33.13
CA GLN A 500 30.30 28.43 34.27
C GLN A 500 29.95 29.92 34.16
N PRO A 501 28.95 30.41 34.92
CA PRO A 501 28.44 31.78 34.79
C PRO A 501 29.49 32.86 35.06
N GLU A 502 30.41 32.63 35.99
CA GLU A 502 31.42 33.62 36.42
C GLU A 502 32.46 33.87 35.33
N SER A 503 32.93 32.82 34.67
CA SER A 503 33.93 32.88 33.60
C SER A 503 33.32 32.95 32.21
N ARG A 504 32.00 32.77 32.08
CA ARG A 504 31.27 32.69 30.79
C ARG A 504 31.88 31.64 29.85
N SER A 505 32.31 30.52 30.42
CA SER A 505 32.96 29.40 29.72
C SER A 505 32.25 28.07 29.99
N PHE A 506 32.66 27.03 29.26
CA PHE A 506 32.12 25.68 29.40
C PHE A 506 33.22 24.74 29.92
N ALA A 507 32.94 24.04 31.02
CA ALA A 507 33.79 22.98 31.54
C ALA A 507 33.48 21.67 30.80
N HIS A 508 34.47 21.08 30.13
CA HIS A 508 34.30 19.89 29.28
C HIS A 508 34.42 18.58 30.08
N TYR A 509 33.54 17.63 29.76
CA TYR A 509 33.53 16.27 30.29
C TYR A 509 33.53 15.26 29.13
N ASN A 510 34.57 14.43 29.09
CA ASN A 510 34.75 13.39 28.07
C ASN A 510 34.15 12.07 28.56
N LEU A 511 33.42 11.36 27.69
CA LEU A 511 32.88 10.04 28.05
C LEU A 511 33.97 8.96 27.96
N PRO A 512 34.02 7.97 28.89
CA PRO A 512 35.09 7.01 28.99
C PRO A 512 34.90 5.83 28.02
N SER A 513 35.04 6.06 26.72
CA SER A 513 34.98 5.02 25.68
C SER A 513 36.03 5.24 24.60
N GLU A 514 36.58 4.15 24.07
CA GLU A 514 37.47 4.17 22.89
C GLU A 514 36.68 4.39 21.59
N ASN A 515 35.36 4.19 21.60
CA ASN A 515 34.50 4.47 20.46
C ASN A 515 34.17 5.97 20.41
N ASN A 516 34.62 6.65 19.35
CA ASN A 516 34.30 8.07 19.12
C ASN A 516 32.79 8.37 19.11
N SER A 517 31.95 7.36 18.83
CA SER A 517 30.49 7.48 18.87
C SER A 517 29.94 7.77 20.28
N ALA A 518 30.69 7.47 21.35
CA ALA A 518 30.31 7.80 22.71
C ALA A 518 30.29 9.32 22.96
N GLN A 519 31.06 10.10 22.20
CA GLN A 519 31.09 11.56 22.32
C GLN A 519 29.92 12.23 21.58
N LEU A 520 29.08 11.47 20.88
CA LEU A 520 27.87 11.96 20.21
C LEU A 520 26.70 11.98 21.19
N VAL A 521 26.67 12.99 22.07
CA VAL A 521 25.60 13.15 23.06
C VAL A 521 24.30 13.58 22.39
N ARG A 522 23.17 12.95 22.72
CA ARG A 522 21.85 13.28 22.16
C ARG A 522 20.85 13.80 23.17
N ALA A 523 20.85 13.26 24.38
CA ALA A 523 19.99 13.70 25.46
C ALA A 523 20.68 13.49 26.81
N ILE A 524 20.37 14.33 27.78
CA ILE A 524 20.82 14.23 29.17
C ILE A 524 19.57 14.32 30.04
N ARG A 525 19.40 13.40 31.00
CA ARG A 525 18.29 13.39 31.96
C ARG A 525 18.81 13.07 33.35
N GLU A 526 18.29 13.74 34.35
CA GLU A 526 18.58 13.45 35.76
C GLU A 526 17.54 12.48 36.34
N ASP A 527 18.00 11.51 37.13
CA ASP A 527 17.14 10.63 37.91
C ASP A 527 16.86 11.20 39.32
N GLU A 528 15.96 10.56 40.07
CA GLU A 528 15.62 11.00 41.44
C GLU A 528 16.83 10.97 42.40
N ASP A 529 17.86 10.17 42.10
CA ASP A 529 19.09 10.08 42.86
C ASP A 529 20.09 11.20 42.50
N GLY A 530 19.77 12.04 41.52
CA GLY A 530 20.61 13.13 41.00
C GLY A 530 21.74 12.69 40.09
N ASN A 531 21.68 11.47 39.52
CA ASN A 531 22.62 11.00 38.50
C ASN A 531 22.12 11.34 37.11
N PHE A 532 23.05 11.59 36.18
CA PHE A 532 22.73 11.90 34.79
C PHE A 532 22.79 10.67 33.91
N TRP A 533 21.68 10.39 33.24
CA TRP A 533 21.55 9.44 32.16
C TRP A 533 21.82 10.15 30.84
N ILE A 534 22.90 9.76 30.17
CA ILE A 534 23.43 10.40 28.97
C ILE A 534 23.24 9.45 27.79
N ALA A 535 22.37 9.86 26.86
CA ALA A 535 22.11 9.13 25.62
C ALA A 535 23.17 9.45 24.57
N THR A 536 23.76 8.42 23.97
CA THR A 536 24.84 8.56 22.98
C THR A 536 24.65 7.62 21.79
N TYR A 537 25.55 7.66 20.81
CA TYR A 537 25.59 6.69 19.72
C TYR A 537 26.35 5.40 20.09
N ASP A 538 26.84 5.31 21.33
CA ASP A 538 27.52 4.15 21.90
C ASP A 538 26.78 3.66 23.16
N GLY A 539 25.47 3.81 23.23
CA GLY A 539 24.63 3.38 24.35
C GLY A 539 24.33 4.49 25.36
N VAL A 540 24.06 4.10 26.60
CA VAL A 540 23.68 5.02 27.69
C VAL A 540 24.74 5.01 28.78
N PHE A 541 25.23 6.18 29.16
CA PHE A 541 26.16 6.35 30.29
C PHE A 541 25.42 6.95 31.49
N VAL A 542 25.73 6.48 32.69
CA VAL A 542 25.24 7.05 33.95
C VAL A 542 26.40 7.79 34.62
N PHE A 543 26.22 9.07 34.92
CA PHE A 543 27.23 9.96 35.47
C PHE A 543 26.77 10.55 36.80
N ASP A 544 27.61 10.48 37.83
CA ASP A 544 27.40 11.12 39.12
C ASP A 544 28.05 12.53 39.09
N PRO A 545 27.27 13.62 39.02
CA PRO A 545 27.82 14.98 38.95
C PRO A 545 28.46 15.44 40.26
N ARG A 546 28.21 14.79 41.40
CA ARG A 546 28.77 15.17 42.71
C ARG A 546 30.18 14.62 42.87
N ARG A 547 30.41 13.41 42.38
CA ARG A 547 31.72 12.74 42.38
C ARG A 547 32.50 12.96 41.10
N GLU A 548 31.86 13.49 40.05
CA GLU A 548 32.37 13.61 38.69
C GLU A 548 32.88 12.25 38.14
N GLN A 549 32.09 11.20 38.36
CA GLN A 549 32.44 9.82 37.98
C GLN A 549 31.33 9.13 37.18
N PHE A 550 31.72 8.29 36.22
CA PHE A 550 30.80 7.43 35.50
C PHE A 550 30.53 6.16 36.30
N LEU A 551 29.24 5.86 36.51
CA LEU A 551 28.78 4.73 37.33
C LEU A 551 28.53 3.47 36.50
N GLN A 552 27.91 3.63 35.32
CA GLN A 552 27.43 2.51 34.51
C GLN A 552 27.42 2.87 33.02
N HIS A 553 27.57 1.86 32.17
CA HIS A 553 27.44 1.96 30.71
C HIS A 553 26.56 0.82 30.19
N TYR A 554 25.43 1.16 29.58
CA TYR A 554 24.51 0.20 28.94
C TYR A 554 24.72 0.20 27.43
N ARG A 555 24.87 -0.97 26.84
CA ARG A 555 25.15 -1.18 25.41
C ARG A 555 24.38 -2.38 24.87
N ALA A 556 24.27 -2.46 23.55
CA ALA A 556 23.79 -3.64 22.85
C ALA A 556 24.86 -4.72 22.84
N GLU A 557 24.53 -5.91 23.36
CA GLU A 557 25.43 -7.05 23.47
C GLU A 557 24.82 -8.30 22.80
N GLY A 558 24.65 -8.25 21.48
CA GLY A 558 24.27 -9.41 20.66
C GLY A 558 23.01 -10.14 21.16
N SER A 559 22.99 -11.47 21.05
CA SER A 559 21.83 -12.35 21.32
C SER A 559 21.45 -12.49 22.81
N GLN A 560 21.93 -11.63 23.70
CA GLN A 560 21.53 -11.64 25.12
C GLN A 560 20.20 -10.90 25.33
N SER A 561 19.23 -11.54 25.99
CA SER A 561 17.86 -11.01 26.15
C SER A 561 17.73 -9.79 27.06
N ASN A 562 18.80 -9.33 27.71
CA ASN A 562 18.78 -8.23 28.68
C ASN A 562 19.74 -7.07 28.30
N SER A 563 20.01 -6.88 27.01
CA SER A 563 20.85 -5.78 26.50
C SER A 563 20.03 -4.83 25.62
N LEU A 564 20.55 -3.62 25.35
CA LEU A 564 19.89 -2.67 24.45
C LEU A 564 19.74 -3.30 23.06
N SER A 565 18.64 -3.02 22.37
CA SER A 565 18.47 -3.48 20.99
C SER A 565 19.33 -2.72 19.97
N SER A 566 19.77 -1.51 20.32
CA SER A 566 20.63 -0.65 19.48
C SER A 566 21.51 0.21 20.38
N ASN A 567 22.75 0.46 19.96
CA ASN A 567 23.66 1.39 20.64
C ASN A 567 23.30 2.85 20.40
N THR A 568 22.50 3.15 19.37
CA THR A 568 22.20 4.53 19.03
C THR A 568 20.96 5.00 19.78
N ILE A 569 21.17 5.73 20.87
CA ILE A 569 20.10 6.21 21.74
C ILE A 569 19.78 7.67 21.40
N LEU A 570 18.52 7.92 21.11
CA LEU A 570 18.03 9.22 20.63
C LEU A 570 17.32 10.00 21.74
N SER A 571 16.61 9.31 22.63
CA SER A 571 15.87 9.91 23.74
C SER A 571 15.87 9.01 24.97
N ILE A 572 15.71 9.65 26.14
CA ILE A 572 15.61 8.99 27.44
C ILE A 572 14.42 9.59 28.17
N TYR A 573 13.60 8.73 28.77
CA TYR A 573 12.57 9.11 29.73
C TYR A 573 12.77 8.31 31.02
N VAL A 574 13.13 9.01 32.10
CA VAL A 574 13.19 8.44 33.45
C VAL A 574 11.80 8.58 34.04
N GLN A 575 11.10 7.47 34.21
CA GLN A 575 9.70 7.47 34.68
C GLN A 575 9.65 7.58 36.20
N ASP A 576 10.45 6.76 36.89
CA ASP A 576 10.52 6.65 38.34
C ASP A 576 11.84 5.96 38.76
N GLN A 577 12.02 5.68 40.06
CA GLN A 577 13.22 4.99 40.59
C GLN A 577 13.47 3.61 39.97
N ASP A 578 12.43 2.94 39.48
CA ASP A 578 12.53 1.56 38.99
C ASP A 578 12.54 1.48 37.46
N THR A 579 11.99 2.46 36.74
CA THR A 579 11.72 2.35 35.30
C THR A 579 12.36 3.45 34.47
N VAL A 580 13.14 3.06 33.46
CA VAL A 580 13.72 3.98 32.47
C VAL A 580 13.41 3.50 31.05
N TRP A 581 13.03 4.43 30.19
CA TRP A 581 12.73 4.17 28.79
C TRP A 581 13.78 4.80 27.87
N PHE A 582 14.17 4.07 26.83
CA PHE A 582 15.12 4.52 25.81
C PHE A 582 14.49 4.44 24.42
N GLY A 583 14.51 5.56 23.71
CA GLY A 583 14.17 5.63 22.30
C GLY A 583 15.44 5.42 21.49
N THR A 584 15.42 4.46 20.57
CA THR A 584 16.61 4.06 19.83
C THR A 584 16.48 4.33 18.33
N TRP A 585 17.60 4.40 17.62
CA TRP A 585 17.61 4.37 16.16
C TRP A 585 17.56 2.92 15.69
N SER A 586 16.47 2.57 15.01
CA SER A 586 16.25 1.26 14.37
C SER A 586 16.24 0.05 15.33
N GLY A 587 16.08 0.28 16.63
CA GLY A 587 15.96 -0.76 17.66
C GLY A 587 14.65 -0.74 18.44
N GLY A 588 13.73 0.19 18.12
CA GLY A 588 12.46 0.36 18.80
C GLY A 588 12.56 1.03 20.17
N LEU A 589 11.50 0.88 20.97
CA LEU A 589 11.38 1.37 22.33
C LEU A 589 11.92 0.33 23.31
N ASN A 590 12.85 0.74 24.17
CA ASN A 590 13.49 -0.14 25.15
C ASN A 590 13.06 0.28 26.56
N ARG A 591 12.63 -0.66 27.40
CA ARG A 591 12.29 -0.45 28.82
C ARG A 591 13.29 -1.17 29.70
N LEU A 592 13.95 -0.45 30.60
CA LEU A 592 14.80 -1.00 31.64
C LEU A 592 14.06 -0.98 32.99
N ASP A 593 13.94 -2.15 33.60
CA ASP A 593 13.60 -2.30 35.02
C ASP A 593 14.92 -2.28 35.82
N ARG A 594 15.17 -1.20 36.56
CA ARG A 594 16.40 -0.96 37.35
C ARG A 594 16.57 -1.95 38.49
N ARG A 595 15.48 -2.50 39.04
CA ARG A 595 15.51 -3.44 40.16
C ARG A 595 15.98 -4.82 39.71
N THR A 596 15.55 -5.25 38.53
CA THR A 596 15.86 -6.58 37.97
C THR A 596 17.00 -6.56 36.95
N GLY A 597 17.29 -5.40 36.37
CA GLY A 597 18.20 -5.23 35.23
C GLY A 597 17.65 -5.77 33.91
N ILE A 598 16.36 -6.13 33.85
CA ILE A 598 15.74 -6.70 32.65
C ILE A 598 15.41 -5.58 31.67
N LEU A 599 15.76 -5.81 30.40
CA LEU A 599 15.45 -4.90 29.31
C LEU A 599 14.39 -5.52 28.40
N THR A 600 13.24 -4.85 28.26
CA THR A 600 12.15 -5.24 27.34
C THR A 600 12.20 -4.37 26.09
N VAL A 601 12.08 -4.96 24.89
CA VAL A 601 12.13 -4.24 23.61
C VAL A 601 10.77 -4.33 22.93
N PHE A 602 10.29 -3.20 22.40
CA PHE A 602 9.07 -3.09 21.60
C PHE A 602 9.41 -2.52 20.22
N THR A 603 9.01 -3.24 19.17
CA THR A 603 9.36 -2.98 17.76
C THR A 603 8.11 -2.87 16.88
N GLU A 604 8.29 -2.66 15.57
CA GLU A 604 7.21 -2.71 14.58
C GLU A 604 6.40 -4.02 14.65
N LYS A 605 7.04 -5.13 15.04
CA LYS A 605 6.35 -6.44 15.22
C LYS A 605 5.36 -6.45 16.37
N ASP A 606 5.56 -5.58 17.36
CA ASP A 606 4.71 -5.44 18.54
C ASP A 606 3.63 -4.38 18.34
N GLY A 607 3.66 -3.65 17.22
CA GLY A 607 2.67 -2.64 16.85
C GLY A 607 3.20 -1.20 16.81
N LEU A 608 4.48 -0.95 17.13
CA LEU A 608 5.10 0.38 16.99
C LEU A 608 5.06 0.86 15.53
N ALA A 609 4.87 2.16 15.27
CA ALA A 609 4.80 2.68 13.90
C ALA A 609 6.12 2.53 13.12
N ASN A 610 7.25 2.75 13.80
CA ASN A 610 8.58 2.52 13.26
C ASN A 610 9.63 2.31 14.36
N ASP A 611 10.65 1.49 14.09
CA ASP A 611 11.72 1.16 15.04
C ASP A 611 12.68 2.32 15.36
N THR A 612 12.54 3.50 14.77
CA THR A 612 13.28 4.70 15.16
C THR A 612 12.41 5.59 16.03
N VAL A 613 12.78 5.74 17.31
CA VAL A 613 12.03 6.52 18.30
C VAL A 613 12.80 7.78 18.68
N TYR A 614 12.34 8.93 18.19
CA TYR A 614 13.02 10.23 18.34
C TYR A 614 12.76 10.89 19.69
N ALA A 615 11.54 10.78 20.22
CA ALA A 615 11.16 11.33 21.51
C ALA A 615 10.15 10.41 22.21
N ILE A 616 10.15 10.48 23.55
CA ILE A 616 9.22 9.77 24.44
C ILE A 616 8.59 10.84 25.33
N LEU A 617 7.28 11.04 25.20
CA LEU A 617 6.52 12.04 25.96
C LEU A 617 5.43 11.35 26.79
N PRO A 618 5.48 11.38 28.13
CA PRO A 618 4.44 10.81 28.97
C PRO A 618 3.22 11.73 29.04
N ASP A 619 2.02 11.19 28.92
CA ASP A 619 0.78 11.92 29.21
C ASP A 619 0.33 11.74 30.66
N SER A 620 -0.73 12.46 31.06
CA SER A 620 -1.28 12.43 32.42
C SER A 620 -1.89 11.08 32.82
N ASP A 621 -2.24 10.25 31.84
CA ASP A 621 -2.87 8.94 32.05
C ASP A 621 -1.83 7.81 32.11
N GLY A 622 -0.54 8.14 31.97
CA GLY A 622 0.57 7.20 32.00
C GLY A 622 0.88 6.53 30.65
N ASN A 623 0.28 6.99 29.56
CA ASN A 623 0.66 6.53 28.22
C ASN A 623 1.92 7.25 27.74
N LEU A 624 2.66 6.60 26.85
CA LEU A 624 3.83 7.17 26.21
C LEU A 624 3.52 7.52 24.76
N TRP A 625 3.77 8.76 24.38
CA TRP A 625 3.71 9.21 22.99
C TRP A 625 5.10 9.24 22.39
N LEU A 626 5.24 8.57 21.25
CA LEU A 626 6.50 8.28 20.60
C LEU A 626 6.48 8.90 19.21
N SER A 627 7.47 9.73 18.90
CA SER A 627 7.65 10.24 17.54
C SER A 627 8.64 9.38 16.75
N THR A 628 8.30 9.06 15.49
CA THR A 628 9.02 8.07 14.69
C THR A 628 9.25 8.53 13.25
N ASN A 629 9.82 7.68 12.38
CA ASN A 629 9.88 7.94 10.93
C ASN A 629 8.56 7.64 10.19
N ARG A 630 7.60 6.96 10.83
CA ARG A 630 6.30 6.59 10.23
C ARG A 630 5.12 7.09 11.05
N GLY A 631 5.24 8.29 11.58
CA GLY A 631 4.19 8.97 12.33
C GLY A 631 4.41 8.93 13.84
N LEU A 632 3.32 9.04 14.59
CA LEU A 632 3.30 8.97 16.04
C LEU A 632 2.76 7.63 16.51
N SER A 633 3.25 7.14 17.66
CA SER A 633 2.66 6.00 18.37
C SER A 633 2.31 6.40 19.79
N ARG A 634 1.05 6.21 20.20
CA ARG A 634 0.64 6.18 21.60
C ARG A 634 0.75 4.74 22.10
N PHE A 635 1.58 4.54 23.11
CA PHE A 635 1.83 3.26 23.74
C PHE A 635 1.24 3.26 25.15
N GLU A 636 0.44 2.25 25.47
CA GLU A 636 -0.14 2.05 26.80
C GLU A 636 0.69 0.99 27.55
N PRO A 637 1.56 1.37 28.51
CA PRO A 637 2.48 0.42 29.15
C PRO A 637 1.79 -0.70 29.92
N ALA A 638 0.58 -0.46 30.42
CA ALA A 638 -0.20 -1.43 31.19
C ALA A 638 -0.71 -2.60 30.33
N SER A 639 -1.15 -2.32 29.09
CA SER A 639 -1.69 -3.33 28.18
C SER A 639 -0.67 -3.80 27.13
N GLY A 640 0.39 -3.02 26.90
CA GLY A 640 1.36 -3.25 25.83
C GLY A 640 0.85 -2.90 24.44
N ARG A 641 -0.27 -2.17 24.32
CA ARG A 641 -0.91 -1.85 23.03
C ARG A 641 -0.38 -0.54 22.45
N PHE A 642 -0.27 -0.53 21.12
CA PHE A 642 0.05 0.66 20.34
C PHE A 642 -1.17 1.18 19.58
N ARG A 643 -1.26 2.51 19.51
CA ARG A 643 -2.15 3.25 18.61
C ARG A 643 -1.31 4.20 17.77
N ASN A 644 -1.27 3.97 16.47
CA ASN A 644 -0.42 4.73 15.54
C ASN A 644 -1.22 5.80 14.80
N PHE A 645 -0.59 6.93 14.52
CA PHE A 645 -1.15 8.06 13.79
C PHE A 645 -0.20 8.45 12.65
N ASP A 646 -0.73 8.78 11.48
CA ASP A 646 0.02 9.20 10.29
C ASP A 646 -0.57 10.50 9.68
N VAL A 647 -0.04 10.94 8.54
CA VAL A 647 -0.53 12.14 7.82
C VAL A 647 -2.04 12.20 7.57
N SER A 648 -2.70 11.05 7.42
CA SER A 648 -4.16 11.00 7.23
C SER A 648 -4.95 11.24 8.52
N ASP A 649 -4.32 11.13 9.70
CA ASP A 649 -4.90 11.54 11.00
C ASP A 649 -4.64 13.02 11.33
N GLY A 650 -4.01 13.75 10.40
CA GLY A 650 -3.76 15.19 10.52
C GLY A 650 -2.31 15.58 10.79
N LEU A 651 -1.34 14.64 10.77
CA LEU A 651 0.07 14.99 10.91
C LEU A 651 0.59 15.81 9.71
N THR A 652 1.60 16.65 9.93
CA THR A 652 2.26 17.42 8.87
C THR A 652 3.19 16.59 7.99
N SER A 653 3.77 15.54 8.57
CA SER A 653 4.63 14.53 7.95
C SER A 653 4.61 13.27 8.80
N ASN A 654 4.96 12.14 8.20
CA ASN A 654 5.24 10.92 8.94
C ASN A 654 6.64 10.94 9.58
N GLU A 655 7.56 11.72 9.05
CA GLU A 655 8.95 11.75 9.51
C GLU A 655 9.17 12.89 10.53
N PHE A 656 9.36 12.51 11.79
CA PHE A 656 9.69 13.45 12.88
C PHE A 656 11.21 13.66 13.01
N ASN A 657 11.60 14.74 13.70
CA ASN A 657 13.00 15.07 13.93
C ASN A 657 13.44 14.80 15.38
N ALA A 658 14.67 14.30 15.50
CA ALA A 658 15.31 14.04 16.78
C ALA A 658 15.59 15.33 17.57
N GLY A 659 15.04 15.45 18.78
CA GLY A 659 15.16 16.64 19.63
C GLY A 659 14.05 17.69 19.45
N ALA A 660 13.18 17.50 18.45
CA ALA A 660 12.07 18.39 18.16
C ALA A 660 10.81 18.01 18.94
N ALA A 661 10.91 17.91 20.27
CA ALA A 661 9.79 17.52 21.12
C ALA A 661 9.75 18.35 22.41
N TYR A 662 8.58 18.87 22.76
CA TYR A 662 8.39 19.69 23.95
C TYR A 662 7.00 19.46 24.55
N VAL A 663 6.89 19.51 25.88
CA VAL A 663 5.62 19.47 26.61
C VAL A 663 5.48 20.79 27.36
N SER A 664 4.39 21.52 27.10
CA SER A 664 4.14 22.78 27.80
C SER A 664 3.76 22.55 29.26
N PRO A 665 3.87 23.57 30.13
CA PRO A 665 3.39 23.48 31.51
C PRO A 665 1.89 23.16 31.61
N GLN A 666 1.12 23.40 30.55
CA GLN A 666 -0.31 23.06 30.49
C GLN A 666 -0.58 21.61 30.03
N GLY A 667 0.46 20.84 29.65
CA GLY A 667 0.34 19.48 29.14
C GLY A 667 0.09 19.38 27.63
N GLU A 668 0.29 20.46 26.87
CA GLU A 668 0.22 20.43 25.41
C GLU A 668 1.53 19.89 24.84
N PHE A 669 1.43 18.97 23.88
CA PHE A 669 2.59 18.39 23.22
C PHE A 669 2.90 19.18 21.95
N PHE A 670 4.18 19.39 21.69
CA PHE A 670 4.71 20.01 20.49
C PHE A 670 5.74 19.09 19.87
N LEU A 671 5.55 18.72 18.60
CA LEU A 671 6.39 17.76 17.89
C LEU A 671 6.77 18.28 16.50
N GLY A 672 8.06 18.49 16.27
CA GLY A 672 8.61 18.98 15.01
C GLY A 672 8.97 17.85 14.06
N SER A 673 8.74 18.11 12.78
CA SER A 673 8.93 17.18 11.67
C SER A 673 9.78 17.79 10.57
N VAL A 674 10.05 17.01 9.52
CA VAL A 674 10.68 17.51 8.29
C VAL A 674 9.79 18.50 7.51
N ASN A 675 8.49 18.56 7.83
CA ASN A 675 7.51 19.38 7.11
C ASN A 675 6.57 20.18 8.04
N GLY A 676 7.10 20.69 9.14
CA GLY A 676 6.41 21.60 10.05
C GLY A 676 6.39 21.09 11.47
N LEU A 677 5.50 21.66 12.26
CA LEU A 677 5.28 21.37 13.67
C LEU A 677 3.81 21.00 13.88
N ILE A 678 3.55 20.06 14.78
CA ILE A 678 2.21 19.81 15.29
C ILE A 678 2.10 20.15 16.77
N SER A 679 0.90 20.51 17.22
CA SER A 679 0.56 20.55 18.64
C SER A 679 -0.79 19.90 18.93
N PHE A 680 -0.94 19.36 20.14
CA PHE A 680 -2.18 18.75 20.62
C PHE A 680 -2.12 18.50 22.13
N PHE A 681 -3.28 18.38 22.76
CA PHE A 681 -3.41 17.80 24.10
C PHE A 681 -3.73 16.30 23.97
N PRO A 682 -2.98 15.40 24.61
CA PRO A 682 -3.23 13.96 24.54
C PRO A 682 -4.68 13.55 24.85
N SER A 683 -5.32 14.21 25.82
CA SER A 683 -6.71 13.97 26.23
C SER A 683 -7.76 14.39 25.19
N GLN A 684 -7.39 15.21 24.20
CA GLN A 684 -8.27 15.65 23.11
C GLN A 684 -8.17 14.75 21.88
N VAL A 685 -7.17 13.86 21.80
CA VAL A 685 -7.01 12.93 20.69
C VAL A 685 -7.94 11.72 20.89
N GLN A 686 -9.11 11.80 20.27
CA GLN A 686 -10.14 10.76 20.34
C GLN A 686 -10.20 9.96 19.04
N ASP A 687 -10.53 8.67 19.19
CA ASP A 687 -10.79 7.79 18.05
C ASP A 687 -12.26 7.92 17.61
N ASN A 688 -12.51 7.73 16.32
CA ASN A 688 -13.85 7.69 15.73
C ASN A 688 -14.62 6.49 16.31
N PRO A 689 -15.70 6.70 17.09
CA PRO A 689 -16.44 5.61 17.72
C PRO A 689 -17.48 4.96 16.80
N ILE A 690 -17.68 5.48 15.58
CA ILE A 690 -18.82 5.13 14.73
C ILE A 690 -18.40 4.00 13.77
N PRO A 691 -19.01 2.80 13.86
CA PRO A 691 -18.75 1.71 12.92
C PRO A 691 -19.39 2.00 11.55
N PRO A 692 -18.71 1.69 10.43
CA PRO A 692 -19.24 1.98 9.11
C PRO A 692 -20.24 0.93 8.63
N PRO A 693 -21.29 1.32 7.89
CA PRO A 693 -22.02 0.40 7.03
C PRO A 693 -21.08 -0.21 5.99
N VAL A 694 -21.27 -1.50 5.68
CA VAL A 694 -20.51 -2.20 4.64
C VAL A 694 -21.42 -2.59 3.49
N ILE A 695 -20.96 -2.38 2.26
CA ILE A 695 -21.70 -2.70 1.05
C ILE A 695 -20.88 -3.58 0.12
N ILE A 696 -21.57 -4.40 -0.70
CA ILE A 696 -20.95 -5.12 -1.82
C ILE A 696 -21.11 -4.26 -3.07
N ARG A 697 -20.03 -3.56 -3.45
CA ARG A 697 -19.99 -2.65 -4.58
C ARG A 697 -20.14 -3.37 -5.91
N SER A 698 -19.47 -4.51 -6.07
CA SER A 698 -19.55 -5.27 -7.31
C SER A 698 -19.37 -6.78 -7.10
N PHE A 699 -20.05 -7.53 -7.94
CA PHE A 699 -19.82 -8.95 -8.17
C PHE A 699 -19.33 -9.15 -9.60
N SER A 700 -18.22 -9.84 -9.74
CA SER A 700 -17.59 -10.12 -11.04
C SER A 700 -17.44 -11.61 -11.31
N LEU A 701 -17.66 -11.98 -12.57
CA LEU A 701 -17.41 -13.31 -13.11
C LEU A 701 -16.32 -13.17 -14.18
N TYR A 702 -15.22 -13.90 -14.05
CA TYR A 702 -14.05 -13.78 -14.95
C TYR A 702 -13.54 -12.34 -15.14
N ASN A 703 -13.47 -11.55 -14.06
CA ASN A 703 -13.10 -10.12 -14.06
C ASN A 703 -14.05 -9.21 -14.86
N GLN A 704 -15.24 -9.66 -15.21
CA GLN A 704 -16.30 -8.82 -15.77
C GLN A 704 -17.37 -8.58 -14.71
N ILE A 705 -17.73 -7.31 -14.50
CA ILE A 705 -18.76 -6.94 -13.52
C ILE A 705 -20.12 -7.39 -14.05
N GLU A 706 -20.74 -8.32 -13.35
CA GLU A 706 -22.07 -8.85 -13.68
C GLU A 706 -23.17 -8.10 -12.92
N ARG A 707 -22.90 -7.75 -11.65
CA ARG A 707 -23.85 -7.04 -10.78
C ARG A 707 -23.12 -5.98 -9.96
N LYS A 708 -23.80 -4.87 -9.68
CA LYS A 708 -23.32 -3.76 -8.85
C LYS A 708 -24.26 -3.54 -7.67
N ASN A 709 -23.71 -3.05 -6.55
CA ASN A 709 -24.44 -2.65 -5.34
C ASN A 709 -25.44 -3.72 -4.87
N LEU A 710 -24.92 -4.88 -4.50
CA LEU A 710 -25.76 -6.00 -4.05
C LEU A 710 -26.28 -5.71 -2.63
N PRO A 711 -27.60 -5.87 -2.38
CA PRO A 711 -28.17 -5.68 -1.05
C PRO A 711 -27.78 -6.82 -0.11
N ASP A 712 -27.95 -6.59 1.19
CA ASP A 712 -27.76 -7.63 2.20
C ASP A 712 -28.79 -8.78 2.02
N GLY A 713 -28.33 -10.01 2.18
CA GLY A 713 -29.12 -11.23 1.99
C GLY A 713 -29.38 -11.61 0.52
N ASP A 714 -28.79 -10.90 -0.45
CA ASP A 714 -28.95 -11.23 -1.88
C ASP A 714 -28.38 -12.62 -2.20
N SER A 715 -28.88 -13.22 -3.29
CA SER A 715 -28.50 -14.58 -3.70
C SER A 715 -27.93 -14.62 -5.12
N ILE A 716 -26.84 -15.37 -5.28
CA ILE A 716 -26.17 -15.58 -6.56
C ILE A 716 -26.11 -17.07 -6.86
N LEU A 717 -26.68 -17.45 -8.01
CA LEU A 717 -26.63 -18.81 -8.52
C LEU A 717 -25.46 -18.97 -9.49
N LEU A 718 -24.59 -19.94 -9.21
CA LEU A 718 -23.40 -20.23 -9.99
C LEU A 718 -23.47 -21.64 -10.60
N SER A 719 -22.91 -21.78 -11.79
CA SER A 719 -22.65 -23.07 -12.43
C SER A 719 -21.35 -23.67 -11.90
N TYR A 720 -21.22 -25.00 -11.90
CA TYR A 720 -19.91 -25.66 -11.68
C TYR A 720 -18.83 -25.24 -12.71
N ARG A 721 -19.23 -24.57 -13.78
CA ARG A 721 -18.31 -24.01 -14.79
C ARG A 721 -17.75 -22.65 -14.40
N ASP A 722 -18.41 -21.92 -13.49
CA ASP A 722 -18.07 -20.55 -13.08
C ASP A 722 -16.93 -20.58 -12.07
N THR A 723 -15.71 -20.79 -12.59
CA THR A 723 -14.54 -21.12 -11.77
C THR A 723 -13.82 -19.92 -11.17
N PHE A 724 -14.17 -18.68 -11.53
CA PHE A 724 -13.51 -17.47 -11.05
C PHE A 724 -14.53 -16.37 -10.77
N ILE A 725 -14.71 -16.06 -9.50
CA ILE A 725 -15.62 -15.00 -9.03
C ILE A 725 -14.87 -13.99 -8.17
N GLY A 726 -15.29 -12.74 -8.21
CA GLY A 726 -14.73 -11.65 -7.41
C GLY A 726 -15.81 -10.80 -6.77
N PHE A 727 -15.54 -10.32 -5.56
CA PHE A 727 -16.37 -9.36 -4.85
C PHE A 727 -15.52 -8.14 -4.49
N GLU A 728 -16.05 -6.97 -4.76
CA GLU A 728 -15.53 -5.70 -4.26
C GLU A 728 -16.53 -5.14 -3.26
N PHE A 729 -16.02 -4.60 -2.16
CA PHE A 729 -16.81 -4.00 -1.10
C PHE A 729 -16.31 -2.61 -0.75
N ALA A 730 -17.13 -1.86 -0.03
CA ALA A 730 -16.78 -0.55 0.49
C ALA A 730 -17.33 -0.39 1.90
N ALA A 731 -16.65 0.41 2.70
CA ALA A 731 -17.10 0.85 4.02
C ALA A 731 -17.50 2.32 3.87
N LEU A 732 -18.74 2.64 4.21
CA LEU A 732 -19.30 3.99 4.07
C LEU A 732 -18.95 4.86 5.28
N ASP A 733 -17.65 4.87 5.64
CA ASP A 733 -17.03 5.88 6.49
C ASP A 733 -16.16 6.77 5.61
N PHE A 734 -16.49 8.06 5.61
CA PHE A 734 -15.85 9.05 4.76
C PHE A 734 -14.77 9.86 5.48
N THR A 735 -14.50 9.54 6.76
CA THR A 735 -13.48 10.18 7.60
C THR A 735 -12.09 10.03 6.98
N ALA A 736 -11.68 8.79 6.70
CA ALA A 736 -10.47 8.47 5.94
C ALA A 736 -10.66 7.14 5.18
N PRO A 737 -11.34 7.14 4.01
CA PRO A 737 -11.77 5.92 3.32
C PRO A 737 -10.67 4.89 3.05
N HIS A 738 -9.44 5.34 2.79
CA HIS A 738 -8.28 4.50 2.50
C HIS A 738 -7.72 3.77 3.74
N LYS A 739 -8.16 4.13 4.94
CA LYS A 739 -7.84 3.48 6.21
C LYS A 739 -8.91 2.50 6.69
N ASN A 740 -10.07 2.48 6.04
CA ASN A 740 -11.12 1.53 6.39
C ASN A 740 -10.59 0.11 6.24
N GLN A 741 -10.88 -0.73 7.23
CA GLN A 741 -10.38 -2.10 7.28
C GLN A 741 -11.50 -3.07 6.96
N PHE A 742 -11.16 -4.22 6.37
CA PHE A 742 -12.13 -5.22 5.97
C PHE A 742 -11.75 -6.61 6.47
N ALA A 743 -12.76 -7.42 6.76
CA ALA A 743 -12.61 -8.83 7.00
C ALA A 743 -13.74 -9.59 6.30
N TYR A 744 -13.44 -10.79 5.81
CA TYR A 744 -14.43 -11.63 5.17
C TYR A 744 -14.37 -13.07 5.69
N LYS A 745 -15.47 -13.79 5.53
CA LYS A 745 -15.57 -15.23 5.78
C LYS A 745 -16.52 -15.86 4.79
N LEU A 746 -16.06 -16.85 4.02
CA LEU A 746 -16.93 -17.67 3.18
C LEU A 746 -17.38 -18.90 3.96
N GLU A 747 -18.56 -18.86 4.56
CA GLU A 747 -19.12 -19.98 5.30
C GLU A 747 -19.33 -21.18 4.36
N GLY A 748 -18.88 -22.36 4.79
CA GLY A 748 -18.81 -23.56 3.96
C GLY A 748 -17.44 -23.77 3.27
N PHE A 749 -16.53 -22.80 3.36
CA PHE A 749 -15.15 -22.89 2.87
C PHE A 749 -14.12 -22.50 3.94
N ASP A 750 -14.27 -21.33 4.56
CA ASP A 750 -13.37 -20.80 5.59
C ASP A 750 -13.77 -21.22 7.01
N SER A 751 -12.79 -21.52 7.88
CA SER A 751 -13.02 -21.79 9.31
C SER A 751 -13.17 -20.50 10.14
N ASP A 752 -12.35 -19.49 9.87
CA ASP A 752 -12.23 -18.24 10.63
C ASP A 752 -12.32 -17.00 9.72
N TRP A 753 -12.36 -15.81 10.33
CA TRP A 753 -12.34 -14.55 9.61
C TRP A 753 -10.97 -14.27 9.00
N ASN A 754 -10.96 -13.86 7.73
CA ASN A 754 -9.78 -13.41 7.01
C ASN A 754 -9.72 -11.88 7.02
N TYR A 755 -8.74 -11.32 7.73
CA TYR A 755 -8.52 -9.87 7.81
C TYR A 755 -7.69 -9.38 6.62
N LEU A 756 -8.20 -8.35 5.95
CA LEU A 756 -7.65 -7.84 4.68
C LEU A 756 -6.87 -6.53 4.84
N GLY A 757 -6.82 -5.96 6.05
CA GLY A 757 -6.40 -4.57 6.24
C GLY A 757 -7.29 -3.66 5.39
N ASN A 758 -6.70 -2.76 4.63
CA ASN A 758 -7.43 -1.82 3.75
C ASN A 758 -7.79 -2.38 2.36
N ARG A 759 -7.52 -3.67 2.08
CA ARG A 759 -7.90 -4.27 0.80
C ARG A 759 -9.40 -4.52 0.77
N ASN A 760 -10.07 -3.95 -0.22
CA ASN A 760 -11.51 -3.92 -0.33
C ASN A 760 -12.09 -4.91 -1.36
N PHE A 761 -11.33 -5.95 -1.72
CA PHE A 761 -11.78 -6.98 -2.66
C PHE A 761 -11.30 -8.38 -2.26
N VAL A 762 -12.04 -9.39 -2.71
CA VAL A 762 -11.73 -10.81 -2.55
C VAL A 762 -12.09 -11.58 -3.82
N THR A 763 -11.32 -12.62 -4.13
CA THR A 763 -11.58 -13.52 -5.26
C THR A 763 -11.61 -14.96 -4.79
N PHE A 764 -12.52 -15.74 -5.37
CA PHE A 764 -12.66 -17.17 -5.11
C PHE A 764 -12.49 -17.96 -6.41
N THR A 765 -11.84 -19.11 -6.32
CA THR A 765 -11.62 -19.98 -7.48
C THR A 765 -12.06 -21.41 -7.21
N ASN A 766 -12.63 -22.05 -8.23
CA ASN A 766 -13.01 -23.47 -8.22
C ASN A 766 -13.84 -23.91 -7.01
N LEU A 767 -14.86 -23.13 -6.64
CA LEU A 767 -15.79 -23.51 -5.57
C LEU A 767 -16.51 -24.82 -5.94
N ARG A 768 -16.61 -25.72 -4.97
CA ARG A 768 -17.30 -27.01 -5.15
C ARG A 768 -18.80 -26.78 -5.20
N GLY A 769 -19.54 -27.75 -5.73
CA GLY A 769 -21.00 -27.71 -5.69
C GLY A 769 -21.51 -27.72 -4.25
N GLY A 770 -22.31 -26.73 -3.87
CA GLY A 770 -22.77 -26.52 -2.50
C GLY A 770 -23.41 -25.14 -2.30
N ASP A 771 -23.92 -24.91 -1.10
CA ASP A 771 -24.44 -23.63 -0.64
C ASP A 771 -23.40 -22.98 0.28
N TYR A 772 -23.10 -21.70 0.03
CA TYR A 772 -22.13 -20.90 0.78
C TYR A 772 -22.75 -19.57 1.18
N THR A 773 -22.21 -18.93 2.21
CA THR A 773 -22.57 -17.55 2.58
C THR A 773 -21.29 -16.73 2.70
N LEU A 774 -21.12 -15.73 1.85
CA LEU A 774 -20.05 -14.75 1.99
C LEU A 774 -20.47 -13.72 3.03
N ARG A 775 -19.78 -13.67 4.16
CA ARG A 775 -19.91 -12.59 5.15
C ARG A 775 -18.75 -11.62 5.00
N VAL A 776 -19.06 -10.33 5.03
CA VAL A 776 -18.06 -9.26 5.03
C VAL A 776 -18.37 -8.30 6.17
N LYS A 777 -17.36 -7.89 6.92
CA LYS A 777 -17.45 -6.80 7.89
C LYS A 777 -16.38 -5.77 7.64
N ALA A 778 -16.62 -4.55 8.12
CA ALA A 778 -15.69 -3.44 7.96
C ALA A 778 -15.45 -2.71 9.28
N ALA A 779 -14.30 -2.06 9.39
CA ALA A 779 -13.93 -1.14 10.45
C ALA A 779 -13.68 0.25 9.86
N ASN A 780 -13.97 1.30 10.63
CA ASN A 780 -13.64 2.67 10.24
C ASN A 780 -12.11 2.93 10.25
N ASN A 781 -11.72 4.17 9.99
CA ASN A 781 -10.33 4.63 10.00
C ASN A 781 -9.54 4.31 11.28
N ASP A 782 -10.21 4.14 12.42
CA ASP A 782 -9.59 3.92 13.73
C ASP A 782 -9.76 2.47 14.25
N GLY A 783 -10.33 1.58 13.44
CA GLY A 783 -10.44 0.15 13.73
C GLY A 783 -11.67 -0.24 14.56
N VAL A 784 -12.71 0.60 14.58
CA VAL A 784 -14.01 0.23 15.19
C VAL A 784 -14.83 -0.59 14.20
N TRP A 785 -15.04 -1.87 14.51
CA TRP A 785 -15.67 -2.84 13.63
C TRP A 785 -17.20 -2.81 13.69
N ASN A 786 -17.84 -2.83 12.53
CA ASN A 786 -19.23 -3.22 12.38
C ASN A 786 -19.33 -4.75 12.40
N GLU A 787 -19.70 -5.33 13.54
CA GLU A 787 -19.79 -6.79 13.71
C GLU A 787 -21.01 -7.43 13.05
N GLU A 788 -22.03 -6.65 12.67
CA GLU A 788 -23.20 -7.16 11.95
C GLU A 788 -22.82 -7.52 10.50
N GLY A 789 -22.09 -6.63 9.83
CA GLY A 789 -21.57 -6.83 8.48
C GLY A 789 -22.67 -6.94 7.41
N ILE A 790 -22.34 -7.60 6.29
CA ILE A 790 -23.23 -7.93 5.18
C ILE A 790 -23.04 -9.40 4.78
N ALA A 791 -24.12 -10.07 4.35
CA ALA A 791 -24.12 -11.46 3.94
C ALA A 791 -24.68 -11.65 2.52
N ILE A 792 -23.98 -12.41 1.68
CA ILE A 792 -24.43 -12.80 0.33
C ILE A 792 -24.49 -14.32 0.23
N HIS A 793 -25.64 -14.85 -0.18
CA HIS A 793 -25.84 -16.28 -0.37
C HIS A 793 -25.37 -16.72 -1.75
N LEU A 794 -24.48 -17.71 -1.80
CA LEU A 794 -23.95 -18.27 -3.04
C LEU A 794 -24.36 -19.73 -3.18
N ARG A 795 -24.92 -20.09 -4.33
CA ARG A 795 -25.28 -21.48 -4.62
C ARG A 795 -24.56 -21.97 -5.86
N VAL A 796 -23.62 -22.89 -5.69
CA VAL A 796 -22.89 -23.52 -6.79
C VAL A 796 -23.55 -24.83 -7.16
N THR A 797 -24.11 -24.91 -8.36
CA THR A 797 -24.76 -26.14 -8.83
C THR A 797 -23.72 -27.26 -9.07
N PRO A 798 -23.85 -28.45 -8.47
CA PRO A 798 -22.90 -29.54 -8.70
C PRO A 798 -22.92 -30.03 -10.15
N PRO A 799 -21.77 -30.50 -10.69
CA PRO A 799 -21.72 -31.12 -12.01
C PRO A 799 -22.73 -32.27 -12.15
N PHE A 800 -23.31 -32.44 -13.34
CA PHE A 800 -24.35 -33.48 -13.53
C PHE A 800 -23.84 -34.90 -13.27
N TYR A 801 -22.54 -35.16 -13.49
CA TYR A 801 -21.92 -36.48 -13.31
C TYR A 801 -21.66 -36.87 -11.86
N THR A 802 -21.75 -35.93 -10.91
CA THR A 802 -21.68 -36.23 -9.47
C THR A 802 -23.06 -36.53 -8.86
N ARG A 803 -24.14 -36.39 -9.65
CA ARG A 803 -25.50 -36.69 -9.19
C ARG A 803 -25.75 -38.20 -9.17
N GLY A 804 -26.53 -38.65 -8.18
CA GLY A 804 -26.79 -40.08 -7.94
C GLY A 804 -27.35 -40.84 -9.14
N TRP A 805 -28.19 -40.22 -9.99
CA TRP A 805 -28.73 -40.87 -11.19
C TRP A 805 -27.63 -41.23 -12.20
N PHE A 806 -26.62 -40.36 -12.37
CA PHE A 806 -25.53 -40.59 -13.31
C PHE A 806 -24.58 -41.66 -12.75
N ILE A 807 -24.31 -41.62 -11.44
CA ILE A 807 -23.53 -42.67 -10.76
C ILE A 807 -24.23 -44.03 -10.89
N LEU A 808 -25.57 -44.08 -10.72
CA LEU A 808 -26.35 -45.30 -10.90
C LEU A 808 -26.32 -45.80 -12.35
N LEU A 809 -26.43 -44.90 -13.34
CA LEU A 809 -26.32 -45.27 -14.76
C LEU A 809 -24.92 -45.78 -15.12
N SER A 810 -23.87 -45.10 -14.66
CA SER A 810 -22.48 -45.53 -14.84
C SER A 810 -22.24 -46.88 -14.15
N GLY A 811 -22.76 -47.06 -12.94
CA GLY A 811 -22.73 -48.33 -12.20
C GLY A 811 -23.46 -49.44 -12.95
N ALA A 812 -24.65 -49.17 -13.50
CA ALA A 812 -25.40 -50.11 -14.33
C ALA A 812 -24.64 -50.43 -15.63
N GLY A 813 -23.98 -49.44 -16.24
CA GLY A 813 -23.10 -49.63 -17.40
C GLY A 813 -21.92 -50.54 -17.09
N VAL A 814 -21.23 -50.33 -15.96
CA VAL A 814 -20.15 -51.19 -15.47
C VAL A 814 -20.66 -52.59 -15.17
N LEU A 815 -21.80 -52.74 -14.49
CA LEU A 815 -22.42 -54.04 -14.25
C LEU A 815 -22.81 -54.73 -15.55
N GLY A 816 -23.27 -53.98 -16.55
CA GLY A 816 -23.53 -54.46 -17.90
C GLY A 816 -22.25 -54.96 -18.59
N LEU A 817 -21.14 -54.23 -18.48
CA LEU A 817 -19.82 -54.64 -18.99
C LEU A 817 -19.27 -55.86 -18.25
N VAL A 818 -19.43 -55.93 -16.93
CA VAL A 818 -19.06 -57.10 -16.11
C VAL A 818 -19.91 -58.31 -16.49
N TYR A 819 -21.22 -58.13 -16.70
CA TYR A 819 -22.11 -59.19 -17.16
C TYR A 819 -21.73 -59.67 -18.58
N ALA A 820 -21.44 -58.75 -19.50
CA ALA A 820 -20.94 -59.07 -20.83
C ALA A 820 -19.61 -59.83 -20.75
N GLY A 821 -18.66 -59.36 -19.92
CA GLY A 821 -17.39 -60.03 -19.66
C GLY A 821 -17.56 -61.42 -19.02
N TYR A 822 -18.51 -61.59 -18.10
CA TYR A 822 -18.86 -62.86 -17.49
C TYR A 822 -19.43 -63.84 -18.52
N ARG A 823 -20.30 -63.38 -19.42
CA ARG A 823 -20.83 -64.19 -20.53
C ARG A 823 -19.73 -64.62 -21.49
N LEU A 824 -18.80 -63.72 -21.83
CA LEU A 824 -17.62 -64.04 -22.65
C LEU A 824 -16.68 -65.02 -21.95
N ARG A 825 -16.52 -64.93 -20.63
CA ARG A 825 -15.70 -65.84 -19.81
C ARG A 825 -16.30 -67.24 -19.71
N LEU A 826 -17.61 -67.37 -19.52
CA LEU A 826 -18.29 -68.67 -19.51
C LEU A 826 -18.06 -69.44 -20.82
N HIS A 827 -18.11 -68.74 -21.95
CA HIS A 827 -17.79 -69.32 -23.25
C HIS A 827 -16.31 -69.77 -23.37
N ARG A 828 -15.37 -69.07 -22.73
CA ARG A 828 -13.96 -69.51 -22.67
C ARG A 828 -13.74 -70.71 -21.76
N VAL A 829 -14.43 -70.80 -20.61
CA VAL A 829 -14.20 -71.89 -19.63
C VAL A 829 -14.67 -73.25 -20.16
N GLU A 830 -15.78 -73.30 -20.90
CA GLU A 830 -16.22 -74.54 -21.56
C GLU A 830 -15.22 -75.07 -22.61
N SER A 831 -14.42 -74.17 -23.21
CA SER A 831 -13.38 -74.55 -24.17
C SER A 831 -12.12 -75.13 -23.49
N GLN A 832 -11.80 -74.70 -22.25
CA GLN A 832 -10.57 -75.09 -21.53
C GLN A 832 -10.68 -76.44 -20.79
N LYS A 833 -11.88 -76.85 -20.37
CA LYS A 833 -12.09 -78.12 -19.65
C LYS A 833 -11.67 -79.37 -20.46
N ARG A 834 -11.63 -79.27 -21.79
CA ARG A 834 -11.27 -80.38 -22.69
C ARG A 834 -9.76 -80.62 -22.83
N ALA A 835 -8.91 -79.70 -22.34
CA ALA A 835 -7.46 -79.75 -22.55
C ALA A 835 -6.64 -80.18 -21.32
N LEU A 836 -7.26 -80.28 -20.13
CA LEU A 836 -6.55 -80.36 -18.84
C LEU A 836 -6.25 -81.80 -18.34
N GLU A 837 -6.85 -82.84 -18.92
CA GLU A 837 -6.71 -84.22 -18.43
C GLU A 837 -5.36 -84.89 -18.76
N GLN A 838 -4.52 -84.30 -19.64
CA GLN A 838 -3.33 -84.97 -20.17
C GLN A 838 -1.98 -84.63 -19.52
N LEU A 839 -1.87 -83.70 -18.56
CA LEU A 839 -0.57 -83.10 -18.21
C LEU A 839 -0.25 -83.01 -16.70
N VAL A 840 -0.63 -84.02 -15.89
CA VAL A 840 -0.41 -83.97 -14.42
C VAL A 840 0.76 -84.85 -13.93
N LEU A 841 1.45 -85.59 -14.79
CA LEU A 841 2.44 -86.61 -14.33
C LEU A 841 3.92 -86.19 -14.37
N GLU A 842 4.30 -84.99 -14.80
CA GLU A 842 5.68 -84.76 -15.28
C GLU A 842 6.56 -83.69 -14.60
N ARG A 843 6.16 -82.98 -13.54
CA ARG A 843 7.07 -81.99 -12.92
C ARG A 843 7.01 -81.94 -11.39
N THR A 844 7.81 -82.80 -10.75
CA THR A 844 8.23 -82.67 -9.34
C THR A 844 9.73 -82.41 -9.17
N HIS A 845 10.47 -82.05 -10.23
CA HIS A 845 11.95 -81.95 -10.14
C HIS A 845 12.61 -80.65 -10.63
N GLU A 846 11.85 -79.61 -10.95
CA GLU A 846 12.42 -78.36 -11.50
C GLU A 846 12.40 -77.21 -10.49
N ILE A 847 12.80 -77.49 -9.25
CA ILE A 847 12.83 -76.49 -8.16
C ILE A 847 14.25 -75.94 -7.92
N GLU A 848 15.30 -76.56 -8.43
CA GLU A 848 16.69 -76.08 -8.20
C GLU A 848 17.11 -74.91 -9.13
N ARG A 849 16.41 -74.69 -10.25
CA ARG A 849 16.80 -73.68 -11.27
C ARG A 849 16.38 -72.25 -10.92
N ARG A 850 15.41 -72.09 -10.01
CA ARG A 850 14.83 -70.77 -9.63
C ARG A 850 15.72 -69.91 -8.73
N ARG A 851 16.79 -70.46 -8.16
CA ARG A 851 17.60 -69.74 -7.17
C ARG A 851 18.59 -68.74 -7.78
N GLN A 852 19.00 -68.91 -9.04
CA GLN A 852 20.01 -68.04 -9.68
C GLN A 852 19.44 -66.78 -10.34
N VAL A 853 18.16 -66.75 -10.73
CA VAL A 853 17.52 -65.56 -11.33
C VAL A 853 17.19 -64.48 -10.28
N ALA A 854 17.04 -64.85 -9.01
CA ALA A 854 16.62 -63.94 -7.93
C ALA A 854 17.75 -63.03 -7.39
N GLU A 855 19.03 -63.38 -7.59
CA GLU A 855 20.18 -62.58 -7.12
C GLU A 855 20.56 -61.46 -8.12
N GLY A 856 20.43 -61.67 -9.44
CA GLY A 856 20.72 -60.64 -10.46
C GLY A 856 19.73 -59.46 -10.50
N LEU A 857 18.46 -59.69 -10.16
CA LEU A 857 17.44 -58.63 -10.10
C LEU A 857 17.60 -57.67 -8.91
N ARG A 858 18.30 -58.09 -7.84
CA ARG A 858 18.54 -57.25 -6.65
C ARG A 858 19.65 -56.21 -6.86
N GLU A 859 20.64 -56.49 -7.70
CA GLU A 859 21.72 -55.53 -8.00
C GLU A 859 21.26 -54.39 -8.95
N ILE A 860 20.32 -54.66 -9.86
CA ILE A 860 19.72 -53.65 -10.76
C ILE A 860 18.98 -52.55 -9.97
N ILE A 861 18.24 -52.94 -8.92
CA ILE A 861 17.50 -51.99 -8.06
C ILE A 861 18.45 -51.13 -7.19
N ALA A 862 19.65 -51.63 -6.88
CA ALA A 862 20.65 -50.88 -6.12
C ALA A 862 21.33 -49.79 -6.96
N ILE A 863 21.58 -50.05 -8.26
CA ILE A 863 22.23 -49.12 -9.19
C ILE A 863 21.28 -47.97 -9.59
N LEU A 864 19.98 -48.24 -9.78
CA LEU A 864 18.97 -47.23 -10.09
C LEU A 864 18.77 -46.17 -8.98
N ASN A 865 19.23 -46.45 -7.76
CA ASN A 865 19.20 -45.52 -6.62
C ASN A 865 20.50 -44.73 -6.40
N THR A 866 21.54 -44.96 -7.20
CA THR A 866 22.81 -44.20 -7.17
C THR A 866 22.85 -43.10 -8.26
N ASN A 867 23.60 -42.00 -8.04
CA ASN A 867 23.71 -40.83 -8.93
C ASN A 867 24.52 -41.09 -10.22
N GLN A 868 24.27 -42.20 -10.92
CA GLN A 868 24.87 -42.50 -12.22
C GLN A 868 24.07 -41.89 -13.37
N SER A 869 24.70 -41.71 -14.52
CA SER A 869 24.05 -41.14 -15.71
C SER A 869 23.00 -42.11 -16.28
N LEU A 870 21.97 -41.57 -16.96
CA LEU A 870 20.93 -42.39 -17.60
C LEU A 870 21.55 -43.42 -18.56
N GLN A 871 22.58 -43.01 -19.31
CA GLN A 871 23.32 -43.87 -20.24
C GLN A 871 23.92 -45.10 -19.53
N GLU A 872 24.65 -44.89 -18.42
CA GLU A 872 25.29 -45.98 -17.66
C GLU A 872 24.26 -46.96 -17.06
N SER A 873 23.12 -46.43 -16.62
CA SER A 873 22.03 -47.25 -16.07
C SER A 873 21.39 -48.12 -17.14
N LEU A 874 21.15 -47.58 -18.33
CA LEU A 874 20.59 -48.32 -19.46
C LEU A 874 21.60 -49.32 -20.04
N ASP A 875 22.89 -48.98 -20.14
CA ASP A 875 23.94 -49.90 -20.59
C ASP A 875 24.10 -51.10 -19.65
N TYR A 876 23.97 -50.90 -18.33
CA TYR A 876 23.98 -52.01 -17.38
C TYR A 876 22.77 -52.95 -17.56
N ILE A 877 21.58 -52.39 -17.80
CA ILE A 877 20.38 -53.19 -18.08
C ILE A 877 20.55 -53.99 -19.38
N ILE A 878 21.13 -53.41 -20.42
CA ILE A 878 21.51 -54.11 -21.65
C ILE A 878 22.48 -55.25 -21.36
N HIS A 879 23.53 -55.00 -20.58
CA HIS A 879 24.51 -56.03 -20.22
C HIS A 879 23.86 -57.20 -19.45
N GLN A 880 22.94 -56.92 -18.53
CA GLN A 880 22.18 -57.95 -17.81
C GLN A 880 21.21 -58.71 -18.73
N ALA A 881 20.60 -58.03 -19.71
CA ALA A 881 19.75 -58.69 -20.71
C ALA A 881 20.55 -59.67 -21.58
N LEU A 882 21.78 -59.32 -21.97
CA LEU A 882 22.67 -60.22 -22.71
C LEU A 882 23.09 -61.44 -21.86
N GLN A 883 23.32 -61.27 -20.56
CA GLN A 883 23.80 -62.34 -19.68
C GLN A 883 22.71 -63.25 -19.11
N LEU A 884 21.62 -62.70 -18.59
CA LEU A 884 20.57 -63.46 -17.89
C LEU A 884 19.59 -64.12 -18.85
N VAL A 885 19.24 -63.41 -19.93
CA VAL A 885 18.32 -63.89 -20.97
C VAL A 885 19.10 -64.57 -22.11
N HIS A 886 20.44 -64.54 -22.07
CA HIS A 886 21.32 -65.11 -23.09
C HIS A 886 21.09 -64.52 -24.51
N ALA A 887 20.70 -63.24 -24.59
CA ALA A 887 20.54 -62.55 -25.86
C ALA A 887 21.90 -62.31 -26.53
N ARG A 888 21.93 -62.37 -27.86
CA ARG A 888 23.09 -62.10 -28.72
C ARG A 888 23.36 -60.60 -28.85
N HIS A 889 22.30 -59.83 -29.11
CA HIS A 889 22.34 -58.37 -29.14
C HIS A 889 21.09 -57.84 -28.43
N ALA A 890 21.23 -56.69 -27.81
CA ALA A 890 20.19 -56.02 -27.05
C ALA A 890 20.29 -54.52 -27.28
N LEU A 891 19.15 -53.85 -27.44
CA LEU A 891 19.06 -52.42 -27.67
C LEU A 891 17.82 -51.85 -26.98
N ILE A 892 17.99 -50.73 -26.29
CA ILE A 892 16.90 -49.90 -25.79
C ILE A 892 16.81 -48.65 -26.67
N PHE A 893 15.62 -48.34 -27.15
CA PHE A 893 15.35 -47.11 -27.88
C PHE A 893 14.25 -46.31 -27.18
N TYR A 894 14.28 -44.98 -27.37
CA TYR A 894 13.32 -44.03 -26.82
C TYR A 894 12.69 -43.21 -27.95
N HIS A 895 11.40 -42.92 -27.84
CA HIS A 895 10.64 -42.16 -28.84
C HIS A 895 10.03 -40.91 -28.20
N PRO A 896 10.72 -39.75 -28.30
CA PRO A 896 10.17 -38.50 -27.81
C PRO A 896 8.93 -38.08 -28.64
N PRO A 897 7.91 -37.46 -28.02
CA PRO A 897 6.73 -36.99 -28.73
C PRO A 897 7.09 -36.04 -29.88
N GLY A 898 6.73 -36.42 -31.12
CA GLY A 898 6.96 -35.60 -32.32
C GLY A 898 8.35 -35.71 -32.96
N GLN A 899 9.24 -36.59 -32.48
CA GLN A 899 10.56 -36.87 -33.08
C GLN A 899 10.70 -38.36 -33.42
N PRO A 900 11.48 -38.76 -34.44
CA PRO A 900 11.69 -40.17 -34.75
C PRO A 900 12.38 -40.92 -33.59
N PRO A 901 12.16 -42.24 -33.43
CA PRO A 901 12.77 -43.05 -32.38
C PRO A 901 14.30 -43.03 -32.44
N GLN A 902 14.95 -42.93 -31.28
CA GLN A 902 16.40 -42.83 -31.13
C GLN A 902 16.96 -43.97 -30.26
N GLU A 903 18.14 -44.47 -30.62
CA GLU A 903 18.87 -45.49 -29.86
C GLU A 903 19.42 -44.88 -28.56
N MET A 904 19.17 -45.52 -27.42
CA MET A 904 19.57 -45.02 -26.11
C MET A 904 20.74 -45.80 -25.51
N ALA A 905 20.73 -47.13 -25.61
CA ALA A 905 21.76 -48.01 -25.05
C ALA A 905 21.77 -49.38 -25.74
N GLY A 906 22.95 -49.97 -25.88
CA GLY A 906 23.18 -51.20 -26.64
C GLY A 906 23.32 -50.98 -28.16
N GLU A 907 23.51 -52.05 -28.91
CA GLU A 907 23.69 -52.00 -30.38
C GLU A 907 22.93 -53.14 -31.07
N LEU A 908 22.31 -52.83 -32.21
CA LEU A 908 21.68 -53.80 -33.11
C LEU A 908 22.27 -53.64 -34.52
N PRO A 909 22.94 -54.67 -35.08
CA PRO A 909 23.46 -54.59 -36.43
C PRO A 909 22.32 -54.62 -37.47
N PRO A 910 22.35 -53.76 -38.52
CA PRO A 910 23.30 -52.68 -38.77
C PRO A 910 22.90 -51.34 -38.14
N ASN A 911 21.62 -51.10 -37.82
CA ASN A 911 21.11 -49.99 -37.00
C ASN A 911 19.60 -50.17 -36.70
N LEU A 912 19.03 -49.39 -35.77
CA LEU A 912 17.61 -49.40 -35.38
C LEU A 912 16.66 -49.10 -36.54
N GLN A 913 17.06 -48.25 -37.50
CA GLN A 913 16.22 -47.91 -38.66
C GLN A 913 15.93 -49.13 -39.54
N ALA A 914 16.84 -50.11 -39.59
CA ALA A 914 16.60 -51.37 -40.29
C ALA A 914 15.50 -52.22 -39.61
N TYR A 915 15.17 -51.93 -38.34
CA TYR A 915 14.11 -52.60 -37.58
C TYR A 915 12.83 -51.74 -37.49
N ALA A 916 12.69 -50.68 -38.30
CA ALA A 916 11.59 -49.71 -38.22
C ALA A 916 10.16 -50.29 -38.12
N PRO A 917 9.77 -51.34 -38.87
CA PRO A 917 8.42 -51.91 -38.76
C PRO A 917 8.13 -52.48 -37.37
N LEU A 918 9.16 -53.10 -36.78
CA LEU A 918 9.09 -53.70 -35.45
C LEU A 918 9.08 -52.61 -34.36
N VAL A 919 9.85 -51.56 -34.54
CA VAL A 919 9.86 -50.38 -33.66
C VAL A 919 8.48 -49.73 -33.61
N GLU A 920 7.81 -49.59 -34.76
CA GLU A 920 6.46 -49.03 -34.84
C GLU A 920 5.40 -49.93 -34.15
N GLU A 921 5.53 -51.25 -34.29
CA GLU A 921 4.67 -52.20 -33.56
C GLU A 921 4.91 -52.15 -32.06
N THR A 922 6.17 -52.05 -31.64
CA THR A 922 6.56 -51.96 -30.24
C THR A 922 6.00 -50.67 -29.61
N LEU A 923 6.09 -49.53 -30.29
CA LEU A 923 5.52 -48.26 -29.82
C LEU A 923 3.98 -48.26 -29.73
N LYS A 924 3.29 -49.18 -30.41
CA LYS A 924 1.84 -49.43 -30.23
C LYS A 924 1.52 -50.27 -28.98
N GLY A 925 2.53 -50.54 -28.14
CA GLY A 925 2.42 -51.33 -26.91
C GLY A 925 2.39 -52.84 -27.16
N GLN A 926 2.79 -53.31 -28.34
CA GLN A 926 2.81 -54.73 -28.65
C GLN A 926 4.17 -55.35 -28.31
N ILE A 927 4.17 -56.43 -27.53
CA ILE A 927 5.33 -57.29 -27.35
C ILE A 927 5.38 -58.26 -28.53
N THR A 928 6.44 -58.20 -29.33
CA THR A 928 6.58 -58.99 -30.55
C THR A 928 7.68 -60.03 -30.38
N TRP A 929 7.32 -61.31 -30.39
CA TRP A 929 8.26 -62.43 -30.40
C TRP A 929 8.29 -63.08 -31.79
N ILE A 930 9.48 -63.20 -32.34
CA ILE A 930 9.76 -63.80 -33.64
C ILE A 930 10.65 -65.01 -33.39
N GLU A 931 10.08 -66.22 -33.45
CA GLU A 931 10.80 -67.48 -33.18
C GLU A 931 11.90 -67.81 -34.20
N ASP A 932 11.70 -67.41 -35.47
CA ASP A 932 12.68 -67.56 -36.54
C ASP A 932 12.57 -66.36 -37.51
N ILE A 933 13.56 -65.49 -37.47
CA ILE A 933 13.61 -64.26 -38.26
C ILE A 933 13.59 -64.56 -39.77
N HIS A 934 14.20 -65.67 -40.22
CA HIS A 934 14.26 -66.02 -41.63
C HIS A 934 12.91 -66.51 -42.15
N GLN A 935 12.19 -67.33 -41.37
CA GLN A 935 10.82 -67.74 -41.74
C GLN A 935 9.84 -66.57 -41.68
N TYR A 936 9.98 -65.69 -40.69
CA TYR A 936 9.12 -64.53 -40.56
C TYR A 936 9.26 -63.60 -41.77
N ARG A 937 10.50 -63.37 -42.24
CA ARG A 937 10.77 -62.59 -43.46
C ARG A 937 10.13 -63.20 -44.71
N GLN A 938 10.15 -64.52 -44.86
CA GLN A 938 9.49 -65.19 -45.98
C GLN A 938 7.96 -65.09 -45.95
N LYS A 939 7.36 -65.12 -44.74
CA LYS A 939 5.92 -65.00 -44.56
C LYS A 939 5.41 -63.57 -44.72
N HIS A 940 6.24 -62.57 -44.44
CA HIS A 940 5.90 -61.14 -44.51
C HIS A 940 6.88 -60.41 -45.44
N PRO A 941 6.89 -60.74 -46.75
CA PRO A 941 7.82 -60.17 -47.71
C PRO A 941 7.67 -58.64 -47.86
N GLU A 942 6.55 -58.05 -47.42
CA GLU A 942 6.32 -56.60 -47.40
C GLU A 942 7.09 -55.84 -46.31
N LYS A 943 7.65 -56.54 -45.31
CA LYS A 943 8.38 -55.94 -44.15
C LYS A 943 9.90 -56.10 -44.26
N GLU A 944 10.43 -56.26 -45.48
CA GLU A 944 11.79 -56.70 -45.81
C GLU A 944 12.92 -55.75 -45.36
N ILE A 945 13.14 -55.57 -44.06
CA ILE A 945 14.10 -54.58 -43.54
C ILE A 945 15.09 -55.15 -42.48
N PHE A 946 14.88 -56.35 -41.93
CA PHE A 946 15.80 -56.94 -40.92
C PHE A 946 17.08 -57.54 -41.52
N PRO A 947 18.32 -57.10 -41.16
CA PRO A 947 19.55 -57.62 -41.81
C PRO A 947 20.28 -58.69 -40.96
N GLY A 948 20.65 -59.83 -41.56
CA GLY A 948 21.42 -60.92 -40.91
C GLY A 948 20.74 -62.31 -40.87
N ASP A 949 21.55 -63.36 -40.67
CA ASP A 949 21.19 -64.80 -40.70
C ASP A 949 20.47 -65.32 -39.43
N GLN A 950 19.83 -66.49 -39.59
CA GLN A 950 18.94 -67.25 -38.68
C GLN A 950 19.08 -67.01 -37.18
N GLY A 951 17.93 -66.88 -36.50
CA GLY A 951 17.82 -66.66 -35.06
C GLY A 951 16.40 -66.24 -34.66
N ALA A 952 16.19 -65.91 -33.38
CA ALA A 952 14.92 -65.40 -32.85
C ALA A 952 15.05 -63.95 -32.37
N LEU A 953 13.94 -63.23 -32.23
CA LEU A 953 13.92 -61.83 -31.81
C LEU A 953 12.75 -61.54 -30.88
N LEU A 954 12.97 -60.78 -29.81
CA LEU A 954 11.95 -60.26 -28.91
C LEU A 954 11.99 -58.73 -28.89
N ALA A 955 10.85 -58.07 -29.08
CA ALA A 955 10.70 -56.63 -28.84
C ALA A 955 9.63 -56.38 -27.77
N ILE A 956 9.96 -55.57 -26.77
CA ILE A 956 9.12 -55.30 -25.59
C ILE A 956 8.94 -53.78 -25.46
N PRO A 957 7.72 -53.26 -25.32
CA PRO A 957 7.47 -51.84 -25.11
C PRO A 957 7.92 -51.41 -23.70
N LEU A 958 8.55 -50.24 -23.62
CA LEU A 958 8.87 -49.56 -22.37
C LEU A 958 7.71 -48.63 -22.03
N SER A 959 6.90 -48.99 -21.04
CA SER A 959 5.68 -48.25 -20.70
C SER A 959 5.84 -47.56 -19.34
N SER A 960 5.56 -46.26 -19.27
CA SER A 960 5.51 -45.48 -18.04
C SER A 960 4.07 -44.97 -17.83
N GLY A 961 3.30 -45.66 -16.99
CA GLY A 961 1.86 -45.42 -16.87
C GLY A 961 1.10 -45.84 -18.14
N ASP A 962 0.29 -44.95 -18.70
CA ASP A 962 -0.53 -45.22 -19.90
C ASP A 962 0.18 -44.89 -21.23
N HIS A 963 1.45 -44.49 -21.21
CA HIS A 963 2.23 -44.12 -22.41
C HIS A 963 3.41 -45.05 -22.65
N VAL A 964 3.66 -45.39 -23.93
CA VAL A 964 4.81 -46.21 -24.36
C VAL A 964 5.89 -45.25 -24.87
N ASP A 965 6.95 -45.12 -24.08
CA ASP A 965 8.02 -44.16 -24.27
C ASP A 965 9.14 -44.72 -25.17
N GLY A 966 9.17 -46.03 -25.42
CA GLY A 966 10.24 -46.68 -26.16
C GLY A 966 10.09 -48.19 -26.23
N GLY A 967 11.19 -48.90 -26.48
CA GLY A 967 11.20 -50.36 -26.53
C GLY A 967 12.57 -50.97 -26.27
N LEU A 968 12.57 -52.19 -25.71
CA LEU A 968 13.74 -53.08 -25.59
C LEU A 968 13.65 -54.16 -26.67
N ILE A 969 14.65 -54.24 -27.53
CA ILE A 969 14.77 -55.26 -28.58
C ILE A 969 15.93 -56.19 -28.24
N LEU A 970 15.67 -57.49 -28.22
CA LEU A 970 16.62 -58.57 -27.96
C LEU A 970 16.66 -59.53 -29.15
N THR A 971 17.85 -59.95 -29.56
CA THR A 971 18.03 -60.97 -30.62
C THR A 971 18.78 -62.17 -30.09
N PHE A 972 18.49 -63.35 -30.61
CA PHE A 972 19.02 -64.64 -30.14
C PHE A 972 19.64 -65.42 -31.29
N VAL A 973 20.72 -66.17 -31.01
CA VAL A 973 21.47 -66.91 -32.02
C VAL A 973 20.68 -68.08 -32.61
N GLN A 974 19.83 -68.74 -31.82
CA GLN A 974 19.09 -69.93 -32.23
C GLN A 974 17.61 -69.61 -32.41
N ALA A 975 17.02 -70.11 -33.49
CA ALA A 975 15.58 -70.08 -33.71
C ALA A 975 14.88 -71.10 -32.81
N GLY A 976 13.74 -70.71 -32.23
CA GLY A 976 12.97 -71.56 -31.31
C GLY A 976 12.11 -70.76 -30.35
N ALA A 977 11.40 -71.45 -29.45
CA ALA A 977 10.60 -70.80 -28.41
C ALA A 977 11.50 -70.24 -27.29
N LEU A 978 11.23 -69.00 -26.85
CA LEU A 978 11.92 -68.42 -25.69
C LEU A 978 11.42 -69.12 -24.40
N PRO A 979 12.30 -69.59 -23.51
CA PRO A 979 11.88 -70.14 -22.23
C PRO A 979 11.06 -69.13 -21.41
N ASP A 980 9.98 -69.58 -20.76
CA ASP A 980 9.07 -68.71 -19.98
C ASP A 980 9.78 -67.89 -18.88
N GLU A 981 10.85 -68.43 -18.29
CA GLU A 981 11.66 -67.69 -17.30
C GLU A 981 12.50 -66.59 -17.95
N ASP A 982 13.04 -66.83 -19.14
CA ASP A 982 13.81 -65.83 -19.91
C ASP A 982 12.88 -64.73 -20.45
N TYR A 983 11.67 -65.08 -20.90
CA TYR A 983 10.63 -64.11 -21.30
C TYR A 983 10.20 -63.21 -20.13
N LYS A 984 9.94 -63.77 -18.95
CA LYS A 984 9.59 -62.99 -17.75
C LYS A 984 10.75 -62.12 -17.28
N THR A 985 11.98 -62.61 -17.38
CA THR A 985 13.17 -61.84 -17.01
C THR A 985 13.37 -60.67 -17.99
N ALA A 986 13.18 -60.88 -19.29
CA ALA A 986 13.22 -59.83 -20.30
C ALA A 986 12.16 -58.74 -20.08
N LEU A 987 10.92 -59.12 -19.72
CA LEU A 987 9.87 -58.16 -19.34
C LEU A 987 10.24 -57.34 -18.11
N THR A 988 10.84 -57.99 -17.10
CA THR A 988 11.25 -57.30 -15.88
C THR A 988 12.38 -56.30 -16.16
N LEU A 989 13.32 -56.64 -17.04
CA LEU A 989 14.39 -55.73 -17.47
C LEU A 989 13.85 -54.53 -18.26
N ALA A 990 12.83 -54.75 -19.10
CA ALA A 990 12.13 -53.68 -19.80
C ALA A 990 11.44 -52.72 -18.82
N ASP A 991 10.73 -53.22 -17.81
CA ASP A 991 10.10 -52.37 -16.78
C ASP A 991 11.14 -51.52 -16.00
N GLN A 992 12.31 -52.09 -15.70
CA GLN A 992 13.39 -51.34 -15.04
C GLN A 992 13.99 -50.25 -15.94
N ALA A 993 14.12 -50.51 -17.24
CA ALA A 993 14.55 -49.49 -18.20
C ALA A 993 13.52 -48.36 -18.34
N ALA A 994 12.22 -48.66 -18.34
CA ALA A 994 11.16 -47.66 -18.35
C ALA A 994 11.20 -46.77 -17.09
N LEU A 995 11.41 -47.37 -15.93
CA LEU A 995 11.60 -46.65 -14.66
C LEU A 995 12.84 -45.74 -14.66
N ALA A 996 13.96 -46.19 -15.22
CA ALA A 996 15.19 -45.40 -15.33
C ALA A 996 14.97 -44.12 -16.17
N ILE A 997 14.31 -44.27 -17.32
CA ILE A 997 13.96 -43.15 -18.23
C ILE A 997 12.97 -42.19 -17.55
N GLY A 998 11.94 -42.71 -16.88
CA GLY A 998 10.97 -41.90 -16.14
C GLY A 998 11.59 -41.08 -15.01
N ASN A 999 12.52 -41.65 -14.24
CA ASN A 999 13.23 -40.94 -13.17
C ASN A 999 14.16 -39.84 -13.70
N ALA A 1000 14.81 -40.05 -14.85
CA ALA A 1000 15.63 -39.03 -15.50
C ALA A 1000 14.79 -37.82 -15.97
N ASN A 1001 13.60 -38.05 -16.53
CA ASN A 1001 12.66 -36.99 -16.92
C ASN A 1001 12.18 -36.17 -15.72
N LEU A 1002 11.90 -36.81 -14.58
CA LEU A 1002 11.53 -36.12 -13.33
C LEU A 1002 12.69 -35.26 -12.78
N ARG A 1003 13.94 -35.72 -12.89
CA ARG A 1003 15.13 -34.92 -12.52
C ARG A 1003 15.29 -33.69 -13.41
N GLN A 1004 15.05 -33.81 -14.72
CA GLN A 1004 15.07 -32.67 -15.64
C GLN A 1004 13.99 -31.63 -15.31
N GLN A 1005 12.80 -32.06 -14.89
CA GLN A 1005 11.75 -31.15 -14.40
C GLN A 1005 12.14 -30.46 -13.08
N ALA A 1006 12.83 -31.15 -12.18
CA ALA A 1006 13.36 -30.56 -10.95
C ALA A 1006 14.46 -29.51 -11.23
N GLU A 1007 15.30 -29.72 -12.25
CA GLU A 1007 16.27 -28.72 -12.72
C GLU A 1007 15.62 -27.48 -13.36
N GLU A 1008 14.48 -27.63 -14.05
CA GLU A 1008 13.70 -26.47 -14.53
C GLU A 1008 13.11 -25.65 -13.38
N LEU A 1009 12.64 -26.31 -12.31
CA LEU A 1009 12.18 -25.63 -11.09
C LEU A 1009 13.34 -24.91 -10.36
N ALA A 1010 14.54 -25.50 -10.35
CA ALA A 1010 15.74 -24.84 -9.84
C ALA A 1010 16.13 -23.61 -10.69
N LYS A 1011 15.99 -23.66 -12.02
CA LYS A 1011 16.17 -22.50 -12.91
C LYS A 1011 15.14 -21.39 -12.64
N ILE A 1012 13.92 -21.73 -12.23
CA ILE A 1012 12.89 -20.74 -11.82
C ILE A 1012 13.27 -20.07 -10.50
N SER A 1013 13.78 -20.82 -9.52
CA SER A 1013 14.32 -20.29 -8.26
C SER A 1013 15.52 -19.35 -8.49
N GLU A 1014 16.42 -19.69 -9.42
CA GLU A 1014 17.56 -18.86 -9.79
C GLU A 1014 17.11 -17.55 -10.47
N ARG A 1015 16.08 -17.60 -11.35
CA ARG A 1015 15.44 -16.41 -11.95
C ARG A 1015 14.84 -15.48 -10.89
N SER A 1016 14.27 -16.03 -9.81
CA SER A 1016 13.76 -15.24 -8.68
C SER A 1016 14.88 -14.64 -7.79
N ARG A 1017 16.08 -15.24 -7.77
CA ARG A 1017 17.26 -14.63 -7.12
C ARG A 1017 17.79 -13.46 -7.95
N ILE A 1018 17.92 -13.64 -9.27
CA ILE A 1018 18.36 -12.59 -10.21
C ILE A 1018 17.39 -11.40 -10.22
N ALA A 1019 16.07 -11.63 -10.07
CA ALA A 1019 15.08 -10.56 -9.94
C ALA A 1019 15.18 -9.75 -8.63
N ARG A 1020 15.77 -10.32 -7.58
CA ARG A 1020 16.05 -9.63 -6.31
C ARG A 1020 17.32 -8.80 -6.43
N ASP A 1021 18.38 -9.37 -6.99
CA ASP A 1021 19.62 -8.65 -7.28
C ASP A 1021 19.37 -7.48 -8.28
N LEU A 1022 18.41 -7.64 -9.21
CA LEU A 1022 17.86 -6.61 -10.10
C LEU A 1022 17.23 -5.43 -9.34
N HIS A 1023 16.40 -5.73 -8.33
CA HIS A 1023 15.77 -4.70 -7.51
C HIS A 1023 16.84 -3.86 -6.81
N ASP A 1024 17.87 -4.50 -6.26
CA ASP A 1024 18.83 -3.80 -5.40
C ASP A 1024 19.82 -2.93 -6.19
N ALA A 1025 20.34 -3.41 -7.32
CA ALA A 1025 21.32 -2.65 -8.14
C ALA A 1025 20.70 -1.45 -8.89
N VAL A 1026 19.50 -1.62 -9.46
CA VAL A 1026 18.80 -0.53 -10.19
C VAL A 1026 18.32 0.53 -9.20
N THR A 1027 17.82 0.12 -8.03
CA THR A 1027 17.36 1.05 -6.99
C THR A 1027 18.51 1.93 -6.48
N GLN A 1028 19.69 1.35 -6.24
CA GLN A 1028 20.86 2.11 -5.80
C GLN A 1028 21.32 3.14 -6.84
N THR A 1029 21.33 2.78 -8.13
CA THR A 1029 21.78 3.67 -9.20
C THR A 1029 20.77 4.78 -9.48
N LEU A 1030 19.46 4.48 -9.45
CA LEU A 1030 18.40 5.48 -9.54
C LEU A 1030 18.43 6.42 -8.33
N PHE A 1031 18.64 5.89 -7.12
CA PHE A 1031 18.74 6.70 -5.91
C PHE A 1031 19.90 7.70 -5.96
N ALA A 1032 21.10 7.26 -6.40
CA ALA A 1032 22.24 8.15 -6.62
C ALA A 1032 21.98 9.21 -7.70
N SER A 1033 21.24 8.84 -8.76
CA SER A 1033 20.87 9.77 -9.83
C SER A 1033 19.87 10.83 -9.35
N THR A 1034 18.89 10.45 -8.54
CA THR A 1034 17.93 11.38 -7.91
C THR A 1034 18.64 12.37 -6.97
N LEU A 1035 19.56 11.90 -6.14
CA LEU A 1035 20.35 12.77 -5.25
C LEU A 1035 21.15 13.82 -6.02
N ILE A 1036 21.76 13.44 -7.15
CA ILE A 1036 22.48 14.40 -8.01
C ILE A 1036 21.50 15.37 -8.66
N ALA A 1037 20.35 14.89 -9.16
CA ALA A 1037 19.32 15.72 -9.79
C ALA A 1037 18.72 16.77 -8.83
N ASP A 1038 18.48 16.40 -7.56
CA ASP A 1038 17.89 17.30 -6.55
C ASP A 1038 18.83 18.44 -6.16
N VAL A 1039 20.14 18.17 -6.16
CA VAL A 1039 21.16 19.16 -5.75
C VAL A 1039 21.65 20.00 -6.94
N LEU A 1040 21.46 19.51 -8.18
CA LEU A 1040 21.93 20.15 -9.42
C LEU A 1040 21.48 21.61 -9.58
N PRO A 1041 20.20 22.00 -9.35
CA PRO A 1041 19.76 23.38 -9.54
C PRO A 1041 20.48 24.35 -8.61
N ARG A 1042 20.75 23.93 -7.35
CA ARG A 1042 21.45 24.75 -6.35
C ARG A 1042 22.95 24.87 -6.67
N LEU A 1043 23.57 23.78 -7.12
CA LEU A 1043 24.97 23.77 -7.54
C LEU A 1043 25.19 24.60 -8.82
N TRP A 1044 24.26 24.54 -9.77
CA TRP A 1044 24.34 25.28 -11.03
C TRP A 1044 24.34 26.80 -10.81
N GLN A 1045 23.56 27.29 -9.84
CA GLN A 1045 23.52 28.71 -9.47
C GLN A 1045 24.80 29.18 -8.74
N ARG A 1046 25.44 28.30 -7.97
CA ARG A 1046 26.61 28.64 -7.13
C ARG A 1046 27.95 28.44 -7.84
N ASN A 1047 28.08 27.37 -8.64
CA ASN A 1047 29.28 27.02 -9.38
C ASN A 1047 28.91 26.26 -10.67
N PRO A 1048 28.75 26.97 -11.80
CA PRO A 1048 28.33 26.36 -13.07
C PRO A 1048 29.27 25.26 -13.57
N GLN A 1049 30.58 25.34 -13.28
CA GLN A 1049 31.54 24.31 -13.70
C GLN A 1049 31.34 23.00 -12.94
N GLU A 1050 31.09 23.08 -11.63
CA GLU A 1050 30.78 21.89 -10.82
C GLU A 1050 29.37 21.35 -11.16
N GLY A 1051 28.42 22.23 -11.47
CA GLY A 1051 27.10 21.85 -12.00
C GLY A 1051 27.21 21.07 -13.31
N LEU A 1052 28.07 21.50 -14.23
CA LEU A 1052 28.34 20.78 -15.48
C LEU A 1052 28.95 19.40 -15.22
N ARG A 1053 29.91 19.31 -14.29
CA ARG A 1053 30.54 18.04 -13.91
C ARG A 1053 29.54 17.04 -13.31
N ARG A 1054 28.63 17.51 -12.46
CA ARG A 1054 27.55 16.70 -11.87
C ARG A 1054 26.48 16.31 -12.89
N LEU A 1055 26.20 17.17 -13.86
CA LEU A 1055 25.29 16.86 -14.96
C LEU A 1055 25.89 15.76 -15.87
N ASP A 1056 27.19 15.81 -16.14
CA ASP A 1056 27.88 14.75 -16.89
C ASP A 1056 27.92 13.43 -16.09
N GLU A 1057 28.12 13.48 -14.77
CA GLU A 1057 28.06 12.32 -13.88
C GLU A 1057 26.65 11.70 -13.84
N LEU A 1058 25.60 12.52 -13.75
CA LEU A 1058 24.20 12.10 -13.86
C LEU A 1058 23.93 11.41 -15.21
N ARG A 1059 24.43 12.00 -16.31
CA ARG A 1059 24.29 11.45 -17.66
C ARG A 1059 25.03 10.12 -17.81
N LEU A 1060 26.18 9.96 -17.15
CA LEU A 1060 26.95 8.71 -17.14
C LEU A 1060 26.24 7.62 -16.33
N LEU A 1061 25.73 7.95 -15.14
CA LEU A 1061 24.96 7.04 -14.29
C LEU A 1061 23.67 6.57 -14.97
N SER A 1062 22.94 7.48 -15.60
CA SER A 1062 21.71 7.17 -16.34
C SER A 1062 21.97 6.25 -17.54
N ARG A 1063 23.06 6.50 -18.28
CA ARG A 1063 23.49 5.62 -19.39
C ARG A 1063 23.99 4.26 -18.88
N GLY A 1064 24.70 4.25 -17.75
CA GLY A 1064 25.15 3.04 -17.07
C GLY A 1064 23.99 2.15 -16.63
N ALA A 1065 22.97 2.73 -15.99
CA ALA A 1065 21.76 2.03 -15.57
C ALA A 1065 20.98 1.43 -16.77
N LEU A 1066 20.88 2.18 -17.89
CA LEU A 1066 20.26 1.69 -19.12
C LEU A 1066 21.06 0.55 -19.78
N ALA A 1067 22.39 0.66 -19.81
CA ALA A 1067 23.26 -0.41 -20.32
C ALA A 1067 23.18 -1.67 -19.44
N GLU A 1068 23.08 -1.48 -18.12
CA GLU A 1068 22.92 -2.56 -17.15
C GLU A 1068 21.58 -3.28 -17.29
N MET A 1069 20.48 -2.54 -17.36
CA MET A 1069 19.16 -3.10 -17.66
C MET A 1069 19.13 -3.86 -19.00
N ARG A 1070 19.81 -3.36 -20.04
CA ARG A 1070 19.90 -4.03 -21.35
C ARG A 1070 20.76 -5.30 -21.30
N SER A 1071 21.91 -5.27 -20.63
CA SER A 1071 22.76 -6.45 -20.41
C SER A 1071 22.03 -7.55 -19.63
N LEU A 1072 21.16 -7.19 -18.70
CA LEU A 1072 20.39 -8.12 -17.87
C LEU A 1072 19.12 -8.64 -18.58
N LEU A 1073 18.49 -7.83 -19.45
CA LEU A 1073 17.45 -8.28 -20.38
C LEU A 1073 17.94 -9.40 -21.32
N VAL A 1074 19.22 -9.33 -21.73
CA VAL A 1074 19.90 -10.36 -22.51
C VAL A 1074 20.11 -11.67 -21.72
N GLU A 1075 20.23 -11.60 -20.39
CA GLU A 1075 20.32 -12.78 -19.51
C GLU A 1075 18.96 -13.42 -19.21
N LEU A 1076 17.91 -12.62 -19.09
CA LEU A 1076 16.54 -13.08 -18.82
C LEU A 1076 15.82 -13.59 -20.08
N ARG A 1077 16.19 -13.12 -21.28
CA ARG A 1077 15.64 -13.56 -22.58
C ARG A 1077 16.75 -13.66 -23.65
N PRO A 1078 17.30 -14.86 -23.92
CA PRO A 1078 18.31 -15.06 -24.97
C PRO A 1078 17.82 -14.69 -26.37
N GLY A 1079 16.52 -14.75 -26.65
CA GLY A 1079 15.94 -14.40 -27.95
C GLY A 1079 16.17 -12.93 -28.38
N SER A 1080 16.42 -12.03 -27.42
CA SER A 1080 16.74 -10.62 -27.68
C SER A 1080 18.10 -10.43 -28.37
N LEU A 1081 19.00 -11.42 -28.31
CA LEU A 1081 20.30 -11.42 -29.01
C LEU A 1081 20.17 -11.52 -30.53
N LEU A 1082 18.98 -11.82 -31.07
CA LEU A 1082 18.75 -12.03 -32.51
C LEU A 1082 18.39 -10.75 -33.27
N GLU A 1083 18.17 -9.63 -32.58
CA GLU A 1083 17.77 -8.36 -33.19
C GLU A 1083 18.96 -7.50 -33.64
N ALA A 1084 20.13 -7.64 -33.01
CA ALA A 1084 21.35 -6.86 -33.30
C ALA A 1084 22.44 -7.74 -33.95
N ASP A 1085 23.35 -7.12 -34.71
CA ASP A 1085 24.47 -7.83 -35.34
C ASP A 1085 25.61 -8.13 -34.34
N LEU A 1086 26.33 -9.25 -34.54
CA LEU A 1086 27.38 -9.71 -33.63
C LEU A 1086 28.47 -8.65 -33.38
N SER A 1087 28.85 -7.90 -34.42
CA SER A 1087 29.82 -6.80 -34.29
C SER A 1087 29.34 -5.72 -33.32
N GLU A 1088 28.05 -5.39 -33.36
CA GLU A 1088 27.45 -4.40 -32.46
C GLU A 1088 27.41 -4.92 -31.01
N LEU A 1089 27.05 -6.20 -30.84
CA LEU A 1089 26.98 -6.84 -29.52
C LEU A 1089 28.35 -6.89 -28.83
N ILE A 1090 29.41 -7.24 -29.55
CA ILE A 1090 30.78 -7.29 -28.99
C ILE A 1090 31.30 -5.87 -28.71
N GLN A 1091 30.99 -4.89 -29.56
CA GLN A 1091 31.35 -3.49 -29.31
C GLN A 1091 30.65 -2.95 -28.05
N GLN A 1092 29.36 -3.22 -27.89
CA GLN A 1092 28.61 -2.81 -26.69
C GLN A 1092 29.16 -3.48 -25.43
N LEU A 1093 29.56 -4.76 -25.52
CA LEU A 1093 30.20 -5.49 -24.43
C LEU A 1093 31.53 -4.83 -24.01
N CYS A 1094 32.38 -4.44 -24.97
CA CYS A 1094 33.61 -3.69 -24.71
C CYS A 1094 33.35 -2.38 -23.96
N ASP A 1095 32.38 -1.59 -24.43
CA ASP A 1095 32.05 -0.28 -23.86
C ASP A 1095 31.53 -0.43 -22.42
N ALA A 1096 30.70 -1.44 -22.18
CA ALA A 1096 30.18 -1.76 -20.84
C ALA A 1096 31.30 -2.08 -19.85
N PHE A 1097 32.27 -2.93 -20.21
CA PHE A 1097 33.40 -3.26 -19.32
C PHE A 1097 34.36 -2.09 -19.11
N THR A 1098 34.57 -1.25 -20.14
CA THR A 1098 35.37 -0.02 -20.02
C THR A 1098 34.73 0.96 -19.03
N SER A 1099 33.41 1.02 -18.97
CA SER A 1099 32.68 1.91 -18.03
C SER A 1099 32.68 1.41 -16.58
N ARG A 1100 32.74 0.08 -16.37
CA ARG A 1100 32.59 -0.57 -15.05
C ARG A 1100 33.91 -0.90 -14.36
N THR A 1101 35.01 -0.92 -15.10
CA THR A 1101 36.33 -1.35 -14.61
C THR A 1101 37.40 -0.30 -14.93
N ARG A 1102 38.58 -0.40 -14.30
CA ARG A 1102 39.73 0.47 -14.62
C ARG A 1102 40.53 -0.01 -15.85
N LEU A 1103 40.03 -1.00 -16.59
CA LEU A 1103 40.72 -1.60 -17.73
C LEU A 1103 40.67 -0.68 -18.95
N GLN A 1104 41.80 -0.47 -19.62
CA GLN A 1104 41.83 0.17 -20.94
C GLN A 1104 41.61 -0.89 -22.02
N ILE A 1105 40.39 -0.97 -22.54
CA ILE A 1105 40.02 -1.93 -23.59
C ILE A 1105 40.10 -1.25 -24.96
N ASN A 1106 40.95 -1.78 -25.84
CA ASN A 1106 41.04 -1.34 -27.23
C ASN A 1106 40.32 -2.36 -28.13
N CYS A 1107 39.19 -1.96 -28.71
CA CYS A 1107 38.34 -2.84 -29.52
C CYS A 1107 38.48 -2.52 -31.02
N GLY A 1108 38.95 -3.50 -31.79
CA GLY A 1108 39.04 -3.48 -33.24
C GLY A 1108 38.05 -4.47 -33.84
N ILE A 1109 36.79 -4.05 -33.99
CA ILE A 1109 35.69 -4.90 -34.44
C ILE A 1109 35.37 -4.62 -35.91
N GLN A 1110 35.59 -5.59 -36.80
CA GLN A 1110 35.13 -5.51 -38.19
C GLN A 1110 33.62 -5.76 -38.25
N SER A 1111 32.94 -5.14 -39.22
CA SER A 1111 31.52 -5.41 -39.48
C SER A 1111 31.36 -6.79 -40.11
N VAL A 1112 30.56 -7.64 -39.48
CA VAL A 1112 30.35 -9.05 -39.84
C VAL A 1112 28.88 -9.25 -40.22
N ALA A 1113 28.62 -9.94 -41.34
CA ALA A 1113 27.25 -10.29 -41.73
C ALA A 1113 26.57 -11.17 -40.67
N LYS A 1114 25.24 -11.05 -40.55
CA LYS A 1114 24.43 -11.76 -39.55
C LYS A 1114 24.72 -13.26 -39.54
N GLN A 1115 25.26 -13.73 -38.41
CA GLN A 1115 25.65 -15.12 -38.20
C GLN A 1115 24.45 -15.97 -37.74
N PRO A 1116 24.51 -17.30 -37.86
CA PRO A 1116 23.55 -18.20 -37.22
C PRO A 1116 23.39 -17.91 -35.72
N ALA A 1117 22.17 -18.07 -35.20
CA ALA A 1117 21.78 -17.69 -33.84
C ALA A 1117 22.69 -18.28 -32.75
N ASP A 1118 22.96 -19.57 -32.87
CA ASP A 1118 23.87 -20.36 -32.05
C ASP A 1118 25.31 -19.81 -32.08
N VAL A 1119 25.81 -19.43 -33.26
CA VAL A 1119 27.15 -18.83 -33.43
C VAL A 1119 27.22 -17.45 -32.76
N GLN A 1120 26.21 -16.60 -32.93
CA GLN A 1120 26.19 -15.27 -32.28
C GLN A 1120 26.18 -15.38 -30.75
N ILE A 1121 25.33 -16.25 -30.22
CA ILE A 1121 25.20 -16.47 -28.78
C ILE A 1121 26.50 -17.03 -28.20
N ALA A 1122 27.13 -18.00 -28.87
CA ALA A 1122 28.39 -18.58 -28.42
C ALA A 1122 29.54 -17.56 -28.41
N PHE A 1123 29.71 -16.79 -29.49
CA PHE A 1123 30.75 -15.74 -29.57
C PHE A 1123 30.57 -14.68 -28.48
N TYR A 1124 29.34 -14.19 -28.29
CA TYR A 1124 29.03 -13.20 -27.25
C TYR A 1124 29.32 -13.72 -25.84
N ARG A 1125 28.88 -14.95 -25.53
CA ARG A 1125 29.06 -15.55 -24.19
C ARG A 1125 30.52 -15.88 -23.89
N ILE A 1126 31.29 -16.33 -24.87
CA ILE A 1126 32.72 -16.57 -24.71
C ILE A 1126 33.46 -15.23 -24.51
N ALA A 1127 33.09 -14.17 -25.24
CA ALA A 1127 33.65 -12.84 -25.03
C ALA A 1127 33.35 -12.30 -23.62
N GLN A 1128 32.11 -12.45 -23.16
CA GLN A 1128 31.67 -12.03 -21.82
C GLN A 1128 32.44 -12.75 -20.72
N GLU A 1129 32.58 -14.07 -20.83
CA GLU A 1129 33.31 -14.88 -19.86
C GLU A 1129 34.81 -14.53 -19.83
N ALA A 1130 35.43 -14.32 -21.00
CA ALA A 1130 36.82 -13.90 -21.11
C ALA A 1130 37.06 -12.53 -20.43
N LEU A 1131 36.21 -11.54 -20.70
CA LEU A 1131 36.34 -10.20 -20.08
C LEU A 1131 36.09 -10.23 -18.57
N ASN A 1132 35.14 -11.05 -18.10
CA ASN A 1132 34.90 -11.26 -16.66
C ASN A 1132 36.12 -11.87 -15.97
N ASN A 1133 36.73 -12.90 -16.58
CA ASN A 1133 37.93 -13.52 -16.07
C ASN A 1133 39.10 -12.53 -16.00
N ILE A 1134 39.26 -11.68 -17.02
CA ILE A 1134 40.28 -10.63 -17.02
C ILE A 1134 40.04 -9.64 -15.87
N ALA A 1135 38.82 -9.14 -15.73
CA ALA A 1135 38.47 -8.16 -14.71
C ALA A 1135 38.63 -8.69 -13.28
N ARG A 1136 38.30 -9.97 -13.03
CA ARG A 1136 38.34 -10.56 -11.69
C ARG A 1136 39.70 -11.18 -11.34
N HIS A 1137 40.38 -11.76 -12.33
CA HIS A 1137 41.50 -12.64 -12.05
C HIS A 1137 42.81 -12.19 -12.69
N ALA A 1138 42.84 -11.44 -13.79
CA ALA A 1138 44.09 -11.18 -14.51
C ALA A 1138 44.95 -10.04 -13.93
N HIS A 1139 44.38 -9.10 -13.18
CA HIS A 1139 45.05 -7.83 -12.79
C HIS A 1139 45.67 -7.07 -13.99
N ALA A 1140 45.06 -7.20 -15.17
CA ALA A 1140 45.50 -6.50 -16.37
C ALA A 1140 45.27 -5.00 -16.28
N GLN A 1141 46.01 -4.22 -17.06
CA GLN A 1141 45.76 -2.79 -17.26
C GLN A 1141 45.21 -2.50 -18.65
N ARG A 1142 45.62 -3.29 -19.66
CA ARG A 1142 45.20 -3.14 -21.05
C ARG A 1142 44.68 -4.46 -21.60
N VAL A 1143 43.60 -4.35 -22.35
CA VAL A 1143 42.96 -5.48 -23.04
C VAL A 1143 42.77 -5.12 -24.50
N LYS A 1144 43.09 -6.04 -25.40
CA LYS A 1144 42.82 -5.90 -26.83
C LYS A 1144 41.77 -6.92 -27.24
N VAL A 1145 40.68 -6.45 -27.84
CA VAL A 1145 39.60 -7.29 -28.39
C VAL A 1145 39.54 -7.04 -29.89
N THR A 1146 39.63 -8.09 -30.70
CA THR A 1146 39.46 -7.99 -32.15
C THR A 1146 38.46 -9.02 -32.67
N LEU A 1147 37.61 -8.60 -33.60
CA LEU A 1147 36.71 -9.47 -34.34
C LEU A 1147 36.96 -9.26 -35.83
N GLU A 1148 37.41 -10.30 -36.51
CA GLU A 1148 37.90 -10.23 -37.89
C GLU A 1148 37.33 -11.37 -38.74
N ILE A 1149 37.10 -11.11 -40.04
CA ILE A 1149 36.78 -12.13 -41.03
C ILE A 1149 37.92 -12.25 -42.03
N GLU A 1150 38.50 -13.44 -42.15
CA GLU A 1150 39.52 -13.76 -43.15
C GLU A 1150 39.22 -15.12 -43.81
N GLU A 1151 39.27 -15.18 -45.14
CA GLU A 1151 39.17 -16.41 -45.95
C GLU A 1151 38.01 -17.36 -45.61
N GLY A 1152 36.84 -16.82 -45.22
CA GLY A 1152 35.67 -17.62 -44.86
C GLY A 1152 35.65 -18.11 -43.41
N SER A 1153 36.53 -17.59 -42.57
CA SER A 1153 36.57 -17.83 -41.13
C SER A 1153 36.29 -16.56 -40.32
N LEU A 1154 35.51 -16.70 -39.26
CA LEU A 1154 35.21 -15.65 -38.28
C LEU A 1154 36.07 -15.87 -37.04
N THR A 1155 36.91 -14.90 -36.69
CA THR A 1155 37.83 -15.00 -35.56
C THR A 1155 37.62 -13.88 -34.54
N LEU A 1156 37.41 -14.27 -33.28
CA LEU A 1156 37.41 -13.38 -32.11
C LEU A 1156 38.70 -13.61 -31.31
N THR A 1157 39.48 -12.56 -31.09
CA THR A 1157 40.70 -12.60 -30.27
C THR A 1157 40.58 -11.62 -29.11
N ILE A 1158 40.86 -12.09 -27.89
CA ILE A 1158 40.89 -11.28 -26.67
C ILE A 1158 42.22 -11.53 -25.97
N CYS A 1159 43.08 -10.52 -25.88
CA CYS A 1159 44.35 -10.62 -25.14
C CYS A 1159 44.43 -9.56 -24.03
N ASP A 1160 45.02 -9.92 -22.88
CA ASP A 1160 45.30 -9.03 -21.76
C ASP A 1160 46.81 -8.97 -21.43
N ASP A 1161 47.24 -7.92 -20.71
CA ASP A 1161 48.63 -7.75 -20.23
C ASP A 1161 48.81 -8.11 -18.73
N GLY A 1162 47.91 -8.91 -18.18
CA GLY A 1162 47.88 -9.30 -16.77
C GLY A 1162 48.85 -10.42 -16.38
N LYS A 1163 48.61 -11.05 -15.23
CA LYS A 1163 49.54 -12.03 -14.64
C LYS A 1163 49.61 -13.39 -15.36
N GLY A 1164 48.70 -13.69 -16.29
CA GLY A 1164 48.59 -15.01 -16.94
C GLY A 1164 48.52 -16.20 -15.96
N PHE A 1165 48.54 -17.43 -16.48
CA PHE A 1165 48.57 -18.65 -15.67
C PHE A 1165 49.24 -19.81 -16.42
N ASP A 1166 49.73 -20.80 -15.66
CA ASP A 1166 50.29 -22.04 -16.22
C ASP A 1166 49.16 -22.99 -16.62
N ARG A 1167 49.14 -23.40 -17.89
CA ARG A 1167 48.06 -24.20 -18.46
C ARG A 1167 48.08 -25.65 -17.98
N ASP A 1168 49.24 -26.16 -17.56
CA ASP A 1168 49.41 -27.56 -17.17
C ASP A 1168 49.13 -27.79 -15.66
N ASN A 1169 48.99 -26.70 -14.88
CA ASN A 1169 48.85 -26.74 -13.42
C ASN A 1169 47.52 -26.17 -12.89
N VAL A 1170 46.57 -25.86 -13.79
CA VAL A 1170 45.25 -25.30 -13.45
C VAL A 1170 44.15 -26.29 -13.87
N PRO A 1171 43.26 -26.71 -12.95
CA PRO A 1171 42.12 -27.56 -13.30
C PRO A 1171 41.22 -26.87 -14.35
N PRO A 1172 40.74 -27.57 -15.40
CA PRO A 1172 39.93 -26.99 -16.48
C PRO A 1172 38.70 -26.20 -16.01
N ALA A 1173 38.12 -26.59 -14.87
CA ALA A 1173 36.96 -25.96 -14.26
C ALA A 1173 37.25 -24.60 -13.58
N HIS A 1174 38.50 -24.27 -13.25
CA HIS A 1174 38.80 -23.22 -12.27
C HIS A 1174 38.61 -21.77 -12.77
N PHE A 1175 38.41 -21.57 -14.08
CA PHE A 1175 38.21 -20.24 -14.71
C PHE A 1175 37.15 -20.26 -15.83
N GLY A 1176 36.18 -21.18 -15.79
CA GLY A 1176 35.15 -21.27 -16.84
C GLY A 1176 35.68 -21.65 -18.24
N LEU A 1177 36.93 -22.10 -18.34
CA LEU A 1177 37.59 -22.50 -19.60
C LEU A 1177 36.95 -23.75 -20.20
N GLU A 1178 36.48 -24.67 -19.37
CA GLU A 1178 35.71 -25.85 -19.78
C GLU A 1178 34.38 -25.44 -20.43
N ILE A 1179 33.62 -24.56 -19.79
CA ILE A 1179 32.36 -24.02 -20.32
C ILE A 1179 32.59 -23.25 -21.64
N MET A 1180 33.66 -22.45 -21.73
CA MET A 1180 34.02 -21.78 -22.97
C MET A 1180 34.39 -22.77 -24.09
N ARG A 1181 35.06 -23.88 -23.76
CA ARG A 1181 35.38 -24.96 -24.71
C ARG A 1181 34.13 -25.71 -25.16
N GLU A 1182 33.23 -26.07 -24.25
CA GLU A 1182 31.96 -26.73 -24.57
C GLU A 1182 31.11 -25.87 -25.51
N ARG A 1183 31.02 -24.56 -25.24
CA ARG A 1183 30.31 -23.59 -26.11
C ARG A 1183 30.97 -23.42 -27.47
N ALA A 1184 32.31 -23.48 -27.55
CA ALA A 1184 33.01 -23.45 -28.83
C ALA A 1184 32.77 -24.75 -29.63
N GLN A 1185 32.81 -25.90 -28.96
CA GLN A 1185 32.55 -27.21 -29.55
C GLN A 1185 31.12 -27.34 -30.06
N SER A 1186 30.12 -26.78 -29.36
CA SER A 1186 28.72 -26.82 -29.77
C SER A 1186 28.43 -26.11 -31.09
N ILE A 1187 29.29 -25.17 -31.50
CA ILE A 1187 29.23 -24.47 -32.80
C ILE A 1187 30.33 -24.92 -33.76
N HIS A 1188 31.02 -26.03 -33.48
CA HIS A 1188 32.16 -26.52 -34.26
C HIS A 1188 33.31 -25.50 -34.46
N ALA A 1189 33.47 -24.56 -33.51
CA ALA A 1189 34.55 -23.58 -33.51
C ALA A 1189 35.75 -24.08 -32.70
N SER A 1190 36.96 -23.68 -33.11
CA SER A 1190 38.18 -23.98 -32.37
C SER A 1190 38.49 -22.84 -31.39
N LEU A 1191 38.60 -23.16 -30.10
CA LEU A 1191 39.03 -22.24 -29.05
C LEU A 1191 40.48 -22.53 -28.63
N LYS A 1192 41.40 -21.61 -28.91
CA LYS A 1192 42.79 -21.66 -28.49
C LYS A 1192 43.03 -20.69 -27.34
N VAL A 1193 43.65 -21.17 -26.26
CA VAL A 1193 44.01 -20.35 -25.10
C VAL A 1193 45.52 -20.43 -24.93
N GLU A 1194 46.18 -19.27 -25.01
CA GLU A 1194 47.60 -19.09 -24.78
C GLU A 1194 47.75 -18.23 -23.53
N SER A 1195 48.31 -18.79 -22.47
CA SER A 1195 48.59 -18.06 -21.23
C SER A 1195 49.96 -18.48 -20.73
N LYS A 1196 50.70 -17.52 -20.19
CA LYS A 1196 51.98 -17.77 -19.51
C LYS A 1196 52.05 -16.89 -18.26
N PRO A 1197 52.58 -17.41 -17.15
CA PRO A 1197 52.83 -16.60 -15.96
C PRO A 1197 53.62 -15.33 -16.31
N SER A 1198 53.09 -14.18 -15.90
CA SER A 1198 53.61 -12.82 -16.12
C SER A 1198 53.62 -12.28 -17.56
N GLU A 1199 53.04 -12.97 -18.54
CA GLU A 1199 52.93 -12.49 -19.93
C GLU A 1199 51.47 -12.29 -20.42
N GLY A 1200 50.49 -12.32 -19.52
CA GLY A 1200 49.07 -12.17 -19.85
C GLY A 1200 48.41 -13.44 -20.42
N THR A 1201 47.13 -13.33 -20.79
CA THR A 1201 46.39 -14.40 -21.47
C THR A 1201 45.86 -13.91 -22.80
N CYS A 1202 45.91 -14.74 -23.82
CA CYS A 1202 45.20 -14.52 -25.06
C CYS A 1202 44.31 -15.71 -25.44
N ILE A 1203 43.05 -15.42 -25.71
CA ILE A 1203 42.05 -16.36 -26.17
C ILE A 1203 41.70 -16.04 -27.62
N ARG A 1204 41.73 -17.06 -28.47
CA ARG A 1204 41.33 -16.98 -29.88
C ARG A 1204 40.26 -18.02 -30.18
N LEU A 1205 39.08 -17.55 -30.56
CA LEU A 1205 37.96 -18.36 -31.03
C LEU A 1205 37.86 -18.21 -32.55
N THR A 1206 37.94 -19.32 -33.28
CA THR A 1206 37.84 -19.34 -34.75
C THR A 1206 36.72 -20.27 -35.19
N TYR A 1207 35.76 -19.72 -35.92
CA TYR A 1207 34.66 -20.45 -36.55
C TYR A 1207 34.84 -20.46 -38.06
N GLN A 1208 34.81 -21.63 -38.68
CA GLN A 1208 34.90 -21.79 -40.12
C GLN A 1208 33.48 -21.80 -40.69
N HIS A 1209 33.17 -20.90 -41.62
CA HIS A 1209 31.89 -20.98 -42.31
C HIS A 1209 31.84 -22.29 -43.12
N PRO A 1210 30.76 -23.08 -43.01
CA PRO A 1210 30.60 -24.25 -43.87
C PRO A 1210 30.57 -23.78 -45.33
N GLN A 1211 31.51 -24.29 -46.15
CA GLN A 1211 31.51 -24.01 -47.58
C GLN A 1211 30.15 -24.41 -48.16
N LYS A 1212 29.47 -23.47 -48.83
CA LYS A 1212 28.32 -23.79 -49.68
C LYS A 1212 28.80 -24.79 -50.75
N THR A 1213 28.54 -26.07 -50.55
CA THR A 1213 28.42 -27.00 -51.68
C THR A 1213 27.33 -26.47 -52.60
N LEU A 1214 27.72 -26.12 -53.83
CA LEU A 1214 26.88 -25.66 -54.93
C LEU A 1214 25.77 -26.66 -55.27
#